data_AF-Q1J3Q9-F1
#
_entry.id   AF-Q1J3Q9-F1
#
_cell.length_a   1.000
_cell.length_b   1.000
_cell.length_c   1.000
_cell.angle_alpha   90.00
_cell.angle_beta   90.00
_cell.angle_gamma   90.00
#
_symmetry.space_group_name_H-M   'P 1'
#
loop_
_entity.id
_entity.type
_entity.pdbx_description
1 polymer ?
#
loop_
_entity_poly.entity_id
_entity_poly.type
_entity_poly.pdbx_seq_one_letter_code
_entity_poly.pdbx_strand_id
1 'polypeptide(L)'
;MGDIADNVFFNRSHVLTSTDVTHKTATTVRVRLRVVVLVPIADVTIDLGVQLRAVASGNPELMTQTYTAPFPQTRTFSSSTVTVGTLVTSLLNQLQVSLTPNQTQVTLLGALPLPIPLDSIVNPLLTGLVSPIASQLSALLSPVLTTVLGGLVDPLLQLLGIQLGQATFSVMGISSLCPISGTVYRDLQPDGVRNNGENWSTGPNVYVNLVQNNQVLQSLLVTPGSGAYTFNDVPPGTFTLLVTTAAGAVTPIPPAGWLFVEPNPGLRTVTVLSTPLLNQDFGLFAGTRLQGLVFLDQGQSGGIPNDARQNGQEPPVAGVSLRLNNAIQTVTATTGTDGRYTLYWPAEWGNTGTLTVLGRPVTGVSDGTTVTQTADLAGSNVNGLPLDVTPGQDLIRSFGVVEFSAFTADASGRSGAPGRVRYTHFYRPGTLGTVNLSANGTAGVTYRFARDLNCNGVVEDAERTSITSFVVDQSWPREPDGRLRSCALEVEVQIPAGQPNGSIDTATLTATLSWSGSPVQDPRSLTDTTSITPQATLTKKLRNLTRNSEITESQVEAYPNETLEYCLEYQNLSGQTLNQLVLNDTLPTPLVYLPGTLRRDGLPLTDAADSDDGEVNDRQLTIRLASLAAGATGNVCFQVRVP
;
A
#
# COMPACT_ATOMS: atom_id res chain seq x y z
N MET A 1 -23.09 -25.27 79.56
CA MET A 1 -23.01 -25.02 81.03
C MET A 1 -21.95 -25.96 81.59
N GLY A 2 -20.95 -25.42 82.30
CA GLY A 2 -19.73 -26.13 82.68
C GLY A 2 -18.52 -25.66 81.85
N ASP A 3 -17.34 -26.17 82.14
CA ASP A 3 -16.11 -25.81 81.44
C ASP A 3 -15.85 -26.79 80.30
N ILE A 4 -15.37 -26.28 79.18
CA ILE A 4 -14.98 -27.06 78.00
C ILE A 4 -13.50 -26.78 77.69
N ALA A 5 -12.76 -27.79 77.25
CA ALA A 5 -11.38 -27.60 76.85
C ALA A 5 -11.30 -26.85 75.51
N ASP A 6 -10.42 -25.85 75.41
CA ASP A 6 -10.27 -25.00 74.22
C ASP A 6 -10.02 -25.82 72.94
N ASN A 7 -9.23 -26.88 73.02
CA ASN A 7 -8.93 -27.73 71.85
C ASN A 7 -10.16 -28.50 71.32
N VAL A 8 -11.17 -28.74 72.16
CA VAL A 8 -12.45 -29.33 71.75
C VAL A 8 -13.37 -28.23 71.24
N PHE A 9 -13.46 -27.09 71.95
CA PHE A 9 -14.32 -25.97 71.58
C PHE A 9 -13.96 -25.36 70.22
N PHE A 10 -12.67 -25.22 69.90
CA PHE A 10 -12.21 -24.62 68.63
C PHE A 10 -12.05 -25.62 67.47
N ASN A 11 -12.35 -26.91 67.67
CA ASN A 11 -12.28 -27.90 66.60
C ASN A 11 -13.53 -27.85 65.71
N ARG A 12 -13.40 -27.22 64.54
CA ARG A 12 -14.50 -27.07 63.56
C ARG A 12 -15.01 -28.38 62.96
N SER A 13 -14.30 -29.49 63.15
CA SER A 13 -14.69 -30.82 62.67
C SER A 13 -15.35 -31.69 63.76
N HIS A 14 -15.42 -31.20 65.01
CA HIS A 14 -16.01 -31.94 66.14
C HIS A 14 -17.40 -31.41 66.46
N VAL A 15 -18.38 -32.32 66.56
CA VAL A 15 -19.75 -31.97 66.97
C VAL A 15 -19.82 -32.02 68.49
N LEU A 16 -20.08 -30.89 69.13
CA LEU A 16 -20.14 -30.79 70.59
C LEU A 16 -21.29 -31.63 71.17
N THR A 17 -20.98 -32.37 72.23
CA THR A 17 -21.90 -33.20 73.00
C THR A 17 -21.79 -32.91 74.49
N SER A 18 -22.77 -33.32 75.28
CA SER A 18 -22.75 -33.09 76.74
C SER A 18 -21.54 -33.71 77.46
N THR A 19 -20.86 -34.68 76.87
CA THR A 19 -19.63 -35.27 77.44
C THR A 19 -18.40 -34.39 77.29
N ASP A 20 -18.44 -33.41 76.38
CA ASP A 20 -17.33 -32.47 76.13
C ASP A 20 -17.25 -31.36 77.19
N VAL A 21 -18.24 -31.29 78.09
CA VAL A 21 -18.36 -30.23 79.10
C VAL A 21 -18.34 -30.84 80.50
N THR A 22 -17.57 -30.22 81.40
CA THR A 22 -17.48 -30.63 82.81
C THR A 22 -18.78 -30.34 83.57
N HIS A 23 -18.99 -31.06 84.67
CA HIS A 23 -20.11 -30.79 85.56
C HIS A 23 -19.87 -29.52 86.38
N LYS A 24 -20.92 -28.73 86.60
CA LYS A 24 -20.92 -27.59 87.52
C LYS A 24 -21.89 -27.84 88.67
N THR A 25 -21.42 -27.71 89.91
CA THR A 25 -22.28 -27.80 91.09
C THR A 25 -23.19 -26.58 91.17
N ALA A 26 -24.51 -26.79 91.08
CA ALA A 26 -25.51 -25.74 91.09
C ALA A 26 -26.05 -25.46 92.50
N THR A 27 -26.28 -26.50 93.29
CA THR A 27 -26.78 -26.41 94.67
C THR A 27 -26.50 -27.70 95.44
N THR A 28 -26.83 -27.76 96.73
CA THR A 28 -26.80 -28.99 97.54
C THR A 28 -28.19 -29.30 98.08
N VAL A 29 -28.57 -30.58 98.04
CA VAL A 29 -29.82 -31.10 98.59
C VAL A 29 -29.49 -31.98 99.79
N ARG A 30 -30.03 -31.63 100.95
CA ARG A 30 -29.90 -32.42 102.17
C ARG A 30 -31.02 -33.44 102.26
N VAL A 31 -30.69 -34.72 102.20
CA VAL A 31 -31.63 -35.83 102.37
C VAL A 31 -31.45 -36.42 103.75
N ARG A 32 -32.53 -36.51 104.52
CA ARG A 32 -32.56 -37.21 105.80
C ARG A 32 -33.38 -38.48 105.66
N LEU A 33 -32.75 -39.62 105.89
CA LEU A 33 -33.39 -40.94 105.86
C LEU A 33 -33.35 -41.52 107.26
N ARG A 34 -34.46 -42.12 107.69
CA ARG A 34 -34.52 -42.93 108.90
C ARG A 34 -34.68 -44.38 108.50
N VAL A 35 -33.72 -45.24 108.88
CA VAL A 35 -33.74 -46.67 108.56
C VAL A 35 -34.42 -47.42 109.71
N VAL A 36 -35.47 -48.18 109.41
CA VAL A 36 -36.27 -48.92 110.40
C VAL A 36 -36.34 -50.40 110.00
N VAL A 37 -35.96 -51.30 110.91
CA VAL A 37 -36.17 -52.75 110.78
C VAL A 37 -36.77 -53.25 112.10
N LEU A 38 -38.11 -53.28 112.18
CA LEU A 38 -38.92 -53.39 113.40
C LEU A 38 -38.70 -52.28 114.46
N VAL A 39 -37.48 -51.74 114.59
CA VAL A 39 -37.10 -50.56 115.40
C VAL A 39 -36.16 -49.64 114.60
N PRO A 40 -36.10 -48.32 114.89
CA PRO A 40 -35.19 -47.40 114.22
C PRO A 40 -33.73 -47.76 114.53
N ILE A 41 -32.91 -47.96 113.50
CA ILE A 41 -31.51 -48.40 113.66
C ILE A 41 -30.48 -47.35 113.22
N ALA A 42 -30.86 -46.38 112.37
CA ALA A 42 -29.98 -45.28 111.97
C ALA A 42 -30.76 -44.06 111.46
N ASP A 43 -30.25 -42.86 111.76
CA ASP A 43 -30.57 -41.63 111.04
C ASP A 43 -29.39 -41.30 110.11
N VAL A 44 -29.69 -41.16 108.82
CA VAL A 44 -28.71 -40.93 107.76
C VAL A 44 -28.96 -39.55 107.17
N THR A 45 -27.98 -38.65 107.29
CA THR A 45 -28.04 -37.34 106.62
C THR A 45 -27.02 -37.33 105.49
N ILE A 46 -27.49 -37.08 104.27
CA ILE A 46 -26.66 -37.02 103.08
C ILE A 46 -26.81 -35.63 102.47
N ASP A 47 -25.70 -34.91 102.35
CA ASP A 47 -25.64 -33.70 101.53
C ASP A 47 -25.22 -34.09 100.11
N LEU A 48 -26.18 -33.99 99.17
CA LEU A 48 -26.01 -34.31 97.76
C LEU A 48 -25.74 -33.03 96.98
N GLY A 49 -24.58 -32.91 96.32
CA GLY A 49 -24.35 -31.87 95.32
C GLY A 49 -25.16 -32.13 94.06
N VAL A 50 -25.94 -31.14 93.62
CA VAL A 50 -26.63 -31.16 92.32
C VAL A 50 -25.66 -30.66 91.27
N GLN A 51 -25.26 -31.54 90.37
CA GLN A 51 -24.36 -31.26 89.27
C GLN A 51 -25.13 -31.14 87.95
N LEU A 52 -24.81 -30.09 87.19
CA LEU A 52 -25.43 -29.80 85.90
C LEU A 52 -24.38 -29.77 84.80
N ARG A 53 -24.72 -30.29 83.62
CA ARG A 53 -23.99 -30.03 82.36
C ARG A 53 -24.95 -30.02 81.18
N ALA A 54 -24.63 -29.21 80.17
CA ALA A 54 -25.42 -29.12 78.93
C ALA A 54 -24.60 -28.48 77.82
N VAL A 55 -24.83 -28.93 76.59
CA VAL A 55 -24.40 -28.28 75.35
C VAL A 55 -25.65 -27.80 74.60
N ALA A 56 -25.50 -26.79 73.76
CA ALA A 56 -26.56 -26.35 72.87
C ALA A 56 -25.95 -25.75 71.60
N SER A 57 -26.61 -25.94 70.47
CA SER A 57 -26.27 -25.28 69.21
C SER A 57 -27.46 -24.47 68.71
N GLY A 58 -27.19 -23.26 68.22
CA GLY A 58 -28.18 -22.35 67.63
C GLY A 58 -27.81 -22.06 66.19
N ASN A 59 -27.94 -23.04 65.30
CA ASN A 59 -27.64 -22.85 63.88
C ASN A 59 -28.81 -22.15 63.18
N PRO A 60 -28.58 -21.06 62.43
CA PRO A 60 -29.61 -20.50 61.56
C PRO A 60 -29.92 -21.46 60.41
N GLU A 61 -31.11 -21.35 59.83
CA GLU A 61 -31.51 -22.13 58.65
C GLU A 61 -30.68 -21.75 57.41
N LEU A 62 -30.47 -22.71 56.50
CA LEU A 62 -29.82 -22.46 55.22
C LEU A 62 -30.73 -21.64 54.30
N MET A 63 -30.22 -20.51 53.79
CA MET A 63 -30.93 -19.67 52.83
C MET A 63 -30.27 -19.75 51.45
N THR A 64 -31.08 -19.91 50.40
CA THR A 64 -30.63 -19.86 48.99
C THR A 64 -31.41 -18.77 48.25
N GLN A 65 -30.72 -18.01 47.38
CA GLN A 65 -31.33 -16.97 46.55
C GLN A 65 -30.83 -17.07 45.10
N THR A 66 -31.70 -16.71 44.15
CA THR A 66 -31.36 -16.64 42.72
C THR A 66 -31.38 -15.19 42.25
N TYR A 67 -30.44 -14.83 41.37
CA TYR A 67 -30.32 -13.49 40.79
C TYR A 67 -30.60 -13.56 39.28
N THR A 68 -31.57 -12.80 38.80
CA THR A 68 -31.93 -12.70 37.38
C THR A 68 -31.90 -11.24 36.96
N ALA A 69 -31.53 -10.93 35.72
CA ALA A 69 -31.50 -9.55 35.22
C ALA A 69 -32.83 -8.79 35.47
N PRO A 70 -32.82 -7.46 35.65
CA PRO A 70 -31.68 -6.54 35.50
C PRO A 70 -30.80 -6.40 36.76
N PHE A 71 -29.51 -6.10 36.55
CA PHE A 71 -28.50 -5.82 37.58
C PHE A 71 -28.22 -4.30 37.66
N PRO A 72 -27.69 -3.74 38.78
CA PRO A 72 -27.24 -4.43 39.99
C PRO A 72 -28.38 -4.93 40.87
N GLN A 73 -28.17 -6.07 41.54
CA GLN A 73 -29.10 -6.61 42.53
C GLN A 73 -28.36 -6.91 43.84
N THR A 74 -28.83 -6.30 44.92
CA THR A 74 -28.37 -6.58 46.28
C THR A 74 -29.47 -7.33 47.03
N ARG A 75 -29.12 -8.45 47.66
CA ARG A 75 -30.01 -9.17 48.58
C ARG A 75 -29.35 -9.30 49.94
N THR A 76 -30.15 -9.16 50.99
CA THR A 76 -29.73 -9.32 52.39
C THR A 76 -30.23 -10.65 52.90
N PHE A 77 -29.34 -11.41 53.50
CA PHE A 77 -29.62 -12.60 54.30
C PHE A 77 -29.60 -12.18 55.77
N SER A 78 -30.60 -12.57 56.56
CA SER A 78 -30.68 -12.26 57.99
C SER A 78 -31.02 -13.52 58.77
N SER A 79 -30.45 -13.70 59.96
CA SER A 79 -30.90 -14.73 60.90
C SER A 79 -32.06 -14.21 61.75
N SER A 80 -32.95 -15.11 62.15
CA SER A 80 -34.10 -14.80 63.02
C SER A 80 -33.70 -14.92 64.51
N THR A 81 -34.30 -14.11 65.39
CA THR A 81 -34.18 -14.27 66.86
C THR A 81 -34.69 -15.63 67.36
N VAL A 82 -35.46 -16.37 66.54
CA VAL A 82 -35.85 -17.76 66.82
C VAL A 82 -34.63 -18.65 67.05
N THR A 83 -33.45 -18.31 66.52
CA THR A 83 -32.18 -19.02 66.84
C THR A 83 -31.82 -18.99 68.33
N VAL A 84 -32.25 -17.97 69.08
CA VAL A 84 -32.11 -17.94 70.55
C VAL A 84 -33.10 -18.91 71.19
N GLY A 85 -34.30 -19.04 70.63
CA GLY A 85 -35.31 -20.00 71.09
C GLY A 85 -34.91 -21.45 70.85
N THR A 86 -34.30 -21.75 69.71
CA THR A 86 -33.75 -23.08 69.41
C THR A 86 -32.56 -23.40 70.31
N LEU A 87 -31.70 -22.41 70.61
CA LEU A 87 -30.60 -22.58 71.58
C LEU A 87 -31.12 -22.93 72.98
N VAL A 88 -32.13 -22.22 73.49
CA VAL A 88 -32.73 -22.49 74.81
C VAL A 88 -33.40 -23.87 74.83
N THR A 89 -34.13 -24.23 73.78
CA THR A 89 -34.78 -25.54 73.66
C THR A 89 -33.74 -26.67 73.60
N SER A 90 -32.67 -26.48 72.82
CA SER A 90 -31.55 -27.42 72.75
C SER A 90 -30.86 -27.58 74.10
N LEU A 91 -30.66 -26.48 74.83
CA LEU A 91 -30.04 -26.49 76.15
C LEU A 91 -30.87 -27.29 77.17
N LEU A 92 -32.20 -27.11 77.16
CA LEU A 92 -33.12 -27.85 78.03
C LEU A 92 -33.14 -29.34 77.70
N ASN A 93 -33.17 -29.69 76.41
CA ASN A 93 -33.18 -31.08 75.97
C ASN A 93 -31.86 -31.81 76.27
N GLN A 94 -30.73 -31.09 76.26
CA GLN A 94 -29.41 -31.64 76.55
C GLN A 94 -28.97 -31.45 78.01
N LEU A 95 -29.84 -30.90 78.87
CA LEU A 95 -29.53 -30.71 80.28
C LEU A 95 -29.46 -32.06 81.01
N GLN A 96 -28.27 -32.38 81.50
CA GLN A 96 -28.04 -33.53 82.35
C GLN A 96 -27.90 -33.06 83.80
N VAL A 97 -28.62 -33.74 84.69
CA VAL A 97 -28.62 -33.50 86.13
C VAL A 97 -28.22 -34.78 86.83
N SER A 98 -27.20 -34.70 87.68
CA SER A 98 -26.75 -35.81 88.52
C SER A 98 -26.59 -35.33 89.96
N LEU A 99 -26.74 -36.26 90.92
CA LEU A 99 -26.44 -36.01 92.31
C LEU A 99 -25.15 -36.74 92.68
N THR A 100 -24.25 -36.02 93.34
CA THR A 100 -22.99 -36.57 93.88
C THR A 100 -22.96 -36.38 95.39
N PRO A 101 -22.70 -37.43 96.19
CA PRO A 101 -22.53 -37.28 97.64
C PRO A 101 -21.32 -36.38 97.94
N ASN A 102 -21.52 -35.31 98.72
CA ASN A 102 -20.41 -34.46 99.13
C ASN A 102 -19.76 -35.00 100.41
N GLN A 103 -20.56 -35.36 101.42
CA GLN A 103 -20.13 -36.01 102.66
C GLN A 103 -21.31 -36.81 103.24
N THR A 104 -21.16 -38.12 103.40
CA THR A 104 -22.19 -38.98 104.00
C THR A 104 -21.89 -39.16 105.49
N GLN A 105 -22.72 -38.63 106.38
CA GLN A 105 -22.67 -38.95 107.81
C GLN A 105 -23.77 -39.95 108.16
N VAL A 106 -23.36 -41.16 108.54
CA VAL A 106 -24.25 -42.20 109.07
C VAL A 106 -24.06 -42.23 110.59
N THR A 107 -25.12 -41.95 111.36
CA THR A 107 -25.11 -42.16 112.81
C THR A 107 -25.89 -43.44 113.11
N LEU A 108 -25.17 -44.56 113.32
CA LEU A 108 -25.78 -45.81 113.78
C LEU A 108 -25.93 -45.81 115.29
N LEU A 109 -27.08 -46.25 115.80
CA LEU A 109 -27.35 -46.47 117.23
C LEU A 109 -26.67 -47.75 117.78
N GLY A 110 -25.49 -48.12 117.25
CA GLY A 110 -24.76 -49.35 117.60
C GLY A 110 -24.00 -49.93 116.41
N ALA A 111 -22.69 -49.66 116.37
CA ALA A 111 -21.63 -50.09 115.45
C ALA A 111 -21.93 -51.16 114.35
N LEU A 112 -22.00 -50.72 113.08
CA LEU A 112 -21.38 -51.30 111.87
C LEU A 112 -21.71 -50.42 110.63
N PRO A 113 -20.75 -49.89 109.86
CA PRO A 113 -21.04 -49.12 108.65
C PRO A 113 -21.43 -50.03 107.48
N LEU A 114 -22.57 -49.77 106.82
CA LEU A 114 -22.94 -50.39 105.54
C LEU A 114 -22.83 -49.35 104.41
N PRO A 115 -22.09 -49.63 103.33
CA PRO A 115 -22.13 -48.79 102.14
C PRO A 115 -23.48 -48.94 101.43
N ILE A 116 -24.30 -47.88 101.43
CA ILE A 116 -25.51 -47.80 100.60
C ILE A 116 -25.10 -47.18 99.26
N PRO A 117 -25.29 -47.87 98.12
CA PRO A 117 -24.94 -47.32 96.81
C PRO A 117 -26.01 -46.32 96.34
N LEU A 118 -26.09 -45.18 97.03
CA LEU A 118 -27.11 -44.13 96.82
C LEU A 118 -27.13 -43.64 95.37
N ASP A 119 -25.97 -43.54 94.74
CA ASP A 119 -25.83 -43.11 93.35
C ASP A 119 -26.59 -44.02 92.38
N SER A 120 -26.62 -45.33 92.67
CA SER A 120 -27.29 -46.34 91.83
C SER A 120 -28.81 -46.40 92.03
N ILE A 121 -29.34 -45.76 93.07
CA ILE A 121 -30.78 -45.71 93.37
C ILE A 121 -31.34 -44.35 93.00
N VAL A 122 -30.65 -43.28 93.39
CA VAL A 122 -31.12 -41.90 93.31
C VAL A 122 -30.92 -41.30 91.92
N ASN A 123 -29.78 -41.56 91.26
CA ASN A 123 -29.55 -41.00 89.92
C ASN A 123 -30.50 -41.57 88.85
N PRO A 124 -30.87 -42.88 88.84
CA PRO A 124 -31.90 -43.39 87.93
C PRO A 124 -33.29 -42.79 88.17
N LEU A 125 -33.67 -42.57 89.44
CA LEU A 125 -34.94 -41.90 89.79
C LEU A 125 -34.93 -40.42 89.40
N LEU A 126 -33.84 -39.69 89.64
CA LEU A 126 -33.72 -38.28 89.23
C LEU A 126 -33.71 -38.15 87.72
N THR A 127 -32.92 -38.95 87.01
CA THR A 127 -32.94 -38.94 85.55
C THR A 127 -34.32 -39.32 85.00
N GLY A 128 -35.00 -40.28 85.65
CA GLY A 128 -36.38 -40.67 85.34
C GLY A 128 -37.44 -39.60 85.61
N LEU A 129 -37.20 -38.63 86.51
CA LEU A 129 -38.12 -37.52 86.81
C LEU A 129 -37.76 -36.21 86.08
N VAL A 130 -36.48 -35.90 85.99
CA VAL A 130 -35.97 -34.65 85.40
C VAL A 130 -36.09 -34.67 83.88
N SER A 131 -35.81 -35.79 83.23
CA SER A 131 -35.97 -35.93 81.77
C SER A 131 -37.42 -35.66 81.30
N PRO A 132 -38.47 -36.25 81.91
CA PRO A 132 -39.84 -35.91 81.52
C PRO A 132 -40.23 -34.47 81.87
N ILE A 133 -39.76 -33.90 82.99
CA ILE A 133 -40.02 -32.49 83.31
C ILE A 133 -39.34 -31.56 82.30
N ALA A 134 -38.07 -31.78 81.98
CA ALA A 134 -37.32 -30.96 81.02
C ALA A 134 -37.90 -31.04 79.61
N SER A 135 -38.34 -32.24 79.19
CA SER A 135 -39.00 -32.43 77.89
C SER A 135 -40.41 -31.85 77.83
N GLN A 136 -41.19 -31.90 78.91
CA GLN A 136 -42.47 -31.19 78.94
C GLN A 136 -42.30 -29.68 79.00
N LEU A 137 -41.30 -29.19 79.75
CA LEU A 137 -40.99 -27.77 79.81
C LEU A 137 -40.49 -27.26 78.45
N SER A 138 -39.67 -28.03 77.73
CA SER A 138 -39.23 -27.68 76.38
C SER A 138 -40.39 -27.72 75.38
N ALA A 139 -41.30 -28.68 75.48
CA ALA A 139 -42.51 -28.75 74.66
C ALA A 139 -43.48 -27.56 74.91
N LEU A 140 -43.52 -27.03 76.13
CA LEU A 140 -44.31 -25.84 76.48
C LEU A 140 -43.62 -24.53 76.09
N LEU A 141 -42.31 -24.42 76.33
CA LEU A 141 -41.55 -23.20 76.11
C LEU A 141 -41.22 -22.98 74.64
N SER A 142 -40.96 -24.03 73.87
CA SER A 142 -40.55 -23.90 72.46
C SER A 142 -41.58 -23.15 71.61
N PRO A 143 -42.88 -23.48 71.63
CA PRO A 143 -43.88 -22.74 70.85
C PRO A 143 -44.02 -21.28 71.31
N VAL A 144 -43.98 -21.03 72.63
CA VAL A 144 -44.09 -19.68 73.20
C VAL A 144 -42.88 -18.84 72.81
N LEU A 145 -41.67 -19.38 72.93
CA LEU A 145 -40.43 -18.68 72.63
C LEU A 145 -40.27 -18.42 71.13
N THR A 146 -40.68 -19.36 70.27
CA THR A 146 -40.76 -19.14 68.83
C THR A 146 -41.78 -18.06 68.47
N THR A 147 -42.94 -18.04 69.13
CA THR A 147 -43.98 -17.02 68.88
C THR A 147 -43.57 -15.64 69.37
N VAL A 148 -42.95 -15.53 70.55
CA VAL A 148 -42.52 -14.25 71.09
C VAL A 148 -41.29 -13.73 70.35
N LEU A 149 -40.25 -14.56 70.18
CA LEU A 149 -39.03 -14.13 69.49
C LEU A 149 -39.31 -13.91 67.99
N GLY A 150 -39.83 -14.91 67.29
CA GLY A 150 -40.09 -14.81 65.85
C GLY A 150 -41.31 -13.96 65.48
N GLY A 151 -42.36 -13.97 66.31
CA GLY A 151 -43.62 -13.27 66.00
C GLY A 151 -43.73 -11.85 66.56
N LEU A 152 -42.94 -11.50 67.58
CA LEU A 152 -42.99 -10.16 68.21
C LEU A 152 -41.63 -9.44 68.16
N VAL A 153 -40.56 -10.10 68.61
CA VAL A 153 -39.24 -9.47 68.70
C VAL A 153 -38.64 -9.23 67.32
N ASP A 154 -38.71 -10.20 66.40
CA ASP A 154 -38.21 -10.03 65.03
C ASP A 154 -38.89 -8.86 64.30
N PRO A 155 -40.24 -8.74 64.27
CA PRO A 155 -40.90 -7.56 63.69
C PRO A 155 -40.55 -6.24 64.38
N LEU A 156 -40.39 -6.22 65.71
CA LEU A 156 -40.01 -5.00 66.45
C LEU A 156 -38.58 -4.57 66.15
N LEU A 157 -37.64 -5.51 66.13
CA LEU A 157 -36.26 -5.24 65.73
C LEU A 157 -36.22 -4.76 64.27
N GLN A 158 -36.98 -5.39 63.38
CA GLN A 158 -37.11 -4.95 61.99
C GLN A 158 -37.67 -3.53 61.89
N LEU A 159 -38.67 -3.16 62.70
CA LEU A 159 -39.21 -1.79 62.73
C LEU A 159 -38.18 -0.77 63.23
N LEU A 160 -37.29 -1.19 64.14
CA LEU A 160 -36.16 -0.40 64.63
C LEU A 160 -34.94 -0.43 63.68
N GLY A 161 -35.03 -1.11 62.52
CA GLY A 161 -33.95 -1.25 61.55
C GLY A 161 -32.82 -2.17 62.00
N ILE A 162 -33.02 -2.93 63.08
CA ILE A 162 -32.04 -3.87 63.63
C ILE A 162 -32.38 -5.26 63.10
N GLN A 163 -31.42 -5.92 62.46
CA GLN A 163 -31.56 -7.31 62.05
C GLN A 163 -30.34 -8.09 62.51
N LEU A 164 -30.55 -9.31 62.97
CA LEU A 164 -29.48 -10.16 63.50
C LEU A 164 -28.84 -10.97 62.36
N GLY A 165 -27.52 -11.17 62.45
CA GLY A 165 -26.77 -12.03 61.52
C GLY A 165 -26.83 -11.60 60.04
N GLN A 166 -26.82 -10.29 59.75
CA GLN A 166 -26.91 -9.80 58.37
C GLN A 166 -25.67 -10.16 57.53
N ALA A 167 -25.92 -10.64 56.31
CA ALA A 167 -24.95 -10.69 55.23
C ALA A 167 -25.58 -10.14 53.95
N THR A 168 -24.89 -9.25 53.25
CA THR A 168 -25.35 -8.73 51.96
C THR A 168 -24.56 -9.35 50.83
N PHE A 169 -25.25 -9.79 49.78
CA PHE A 169 -24.61 -10.25 48.54
C PHE A 169 -25.15 -9.43 47.36
N SER A 170 -24.23 -8.79 46.64
CA SER A 170 -24.52 -7.90 45.52
C SER A 170 -23.98 -8.49 44.22
N VAL A 171 -24.85 -8.65 43.22
CA VAL A 171 -24.46 -9.01 41.85
C VAL A 171 -24.56 -7.75 41.00
N MET A 172 -23.43 -7.26 40.50
CA MET A 172 -23.34 -5.98 39.78
C MET A 172 -23.66 -6.08 38.29
N GLY A 173 -23.50 -7.25 37.68
CA GLY A 173 -23.74 -7.49 36.26
C GLY A 173 -23.20 -8.84 35.80
N ILE A 174 -23.52 -9.21 34.56
CA ILE A 174 -22.91 -10.34 33.84
C ILE A 174 -22.06 -9.76 32.70
N SER A 175 -20.76 -10.06 32.67
CA SER A 175 -19.88 -9.70 31.56
C SER A 175 -19.63 -10.92 30.69
N SER A 176 -19.99 -10.86 29.41
CA SER A 176 -19.59 -11.87 28.43
C SER A 176 -18.13 -11.63 28.05
N LEU A 177 -17.23 -12.50 28.51
CA LEU A 177 -15.84 -12.52 28.04
C LEU A 177 -15.80 -13.24 26.69
N CYS A 178 -15.10 -12.66 25.72
CA CYS A 178 -14.99 -13.23 24.38
C CYS A 178 -13.53 -13.37 23.97
N PRO A 179 -13.16 -14.48 23.31
CA PRO A 179 -11.81 -14.65 22.85
C PRO A 179 -11.50 -13.78 21.64
N ILE A 180 -10.28 -13.28 21.57
CA ILE A 180 -9.68 -12.71 20.37
C ILE A 180 -8.57 -13.66 19.91
N SER A 181 -8.61 -14.10 18.66
CA SER A 181 -7.57 -14.97 18.10
C SER A 181 -7.15 -14.53 16.71
N GLY A 182 -5.91 -14.84 16.37
CA GLY A 182 -5.34 -14.64 15.04
C GLY A 182 -4.03 -15.39 14.88
N THR A 183 -3.34 -15.09 13.79
CA THR A 183 -2.07 -15.69 13.41
C THR A 183 -1.07 -14.60 13.02
N VAL A 184 0.13 -14.64 13.57
CA VAL A 184 1.29 -13.95 12.99
C VAL A 184 1.87 -14.86 11.92
N TYR A 185 2.10 -14.39 10.70
CA TYR A 185 2.59 -15.22 9.61
C TYR A 185 3.66 -14.51 8.77
N ARG A 186 4.57 -15.31 8.19
CA ARG A 186 5.49 -14.84 7.16
C ARG A 186 4.70 -14.70 5.87
N ASP A 187 4.50 -13.46 5.48
CA ASP A 187 3.87 -13.09 4.23
C ASP A 187 4.91 -13.29 3.11
N LEU A 188 4.81 -14.40 2.40
CA LEU A 188 5.75 -14.83 1.35
C LEU A 188 5.48 -14.11 0.03
N GLN A 189 4.21 -13.79 -0.23
CA GLN A 189 3.76 -12.98 -1.35
C GLN A 189 3.15 -11.71 -0.75
N PRO A 190 3.94 -10.65 -0.47
CA PRO A 190 3.56 -9.49 0.37
C PRO A 190 2.31 -8.72 -0.07
N ASP A 191 1.16 -9.36 0.05
CA ASP A 191 -0.15 -8.96 -0.45
C ASP A 191 -1.12 -8.72 0.72
N GLY A 192 -0.68 -8.99 1.95
CA GLY A 192 -1.45 -8.79 3.16
C GLY A 192 -2.52 -9.84 3.40
N VAL A 193 -2.53 -10.94 2.64
CA VAL A 193 -3.52 -12.02 2.76
C VAL A 193 -2.81 -13.31 3.15
N ARG A 194 -3.16 -13.87 4.30
CA ARG A 194 -2.60 -15.15 4.73
C ARG A 194 -2.99 -16.28 3.77
N ASN A 195 -2.02 -16.76 3.01
CA ASN A 195 -2.14 -17.82 2.01
C ASN A 195 -1.83 -19.21 2.60
N ASN A 196 -2.18 -20.27 1.86
CA ASN A 196 -1.86 -21.64 2.28
C ASN A 196 -0.35 -21.86 2.31
N GLY A 197 0.18 -22.34 3.43
CA GLY A 197 1.63 -22.50 3.66
C GLY A 197 2.28 -21.33 4.39
N GLU A 198 1.60 -20.19 4.52
CA GLU A 198 2.09 -19.06 5.31
C GLU A 198 1.82 -19.26 6.80
N ASN A 199 2.91 -19.33 7.55
CA ASN A 199 2.95 -19.51 9.00
C ASN A 199 4.17 -18.78 9.57
N TRP A 200 4.41 -18.92 10.87
CA TRP A 200 5.54 -18.28 11.56
C TRP A 200 6.74 -19.19 11.76
N SER A 201 6.89 -20.29 11.01
CA SER A 201 7.91 -21.32 11.27
C SER A 201 9.35 -20.82 11.19
N THR A 202 9.63 -19.85 10.31
CA THR A 202 10.95 -19.21 10.14
C THR A 202 11.04 -17.84 10.84
N GLY A 203 9.98 -17.42 11.52
CA GLY A 203 9.91 -16.15 12.23
C GLY A 203 10.63 -16.20 13.58
N PRO A 204 11.18 -15.08 14.07
CA PRO A 204 11.72 -15.01 15.42
C PRO A 204 10.61 -14.91 16.46
N ASN A 205 10.97 -15.02 17.74
CA ASN A 205 10.03 -14.75 18.83
C ASN A 205 9.51 -13.31 18.74
N VAL A 206 8.18 -13.16 18.74
CA VAL A 206 7.49 -11.86 18.82
C VAL A 206 6.39 -11.93 19.86
N TYR A 207 5.84 -10.78 20.24
CA TYR A 207 4.71 -10.68 21.13
C TYR A 207 3.52 -10.06 20.42
N VAL A 208 2.32 -10.58 20.68
CA VAL A 208 1.06 -9.89 20.42
C VAL A 208 0.59 -9.30 21.74
N ASN A 209 0.46 -7.97 21.80
CA ASN A 209 -0.02 -7.27 23.00
C ASN A 209 -1.44 -6.75 22.77
N LEU A 210 -2.31 -6.99 23.75
CA LEU A 210 -3.64 -6.40 23.84
C LEU A 210 -3.56 -5.14 24.69
N VAL A 211 -3.81 -3.99 24.06
CA VAL A 211 -3.62 -2.67 24.65
C VAL A 211 -4.95 -1.93 24.74
N GLN A 212 -5.20 -1.26 25.86
CA GLN A 212 -6.32 -0.33 26.03
C GLN A 212 -5.84 0.88 26.82
N ASN A 213 -6.25 2.09 26.42
CA ASN A 213 -5.88 3.33 27.11
C ASN A 213 -4.36 3.47 27.34
N ASN A 214 -3.56 3.08 26.34
CA ASN A 214 -2.10 3.11 26.39
C ASN A 214 -1.48 2.24 27.51
N GLN A 215 -2.21 1.21 27.97
CA GLN A 215 -1.76 0.20 28.92
C GLN A 215 -1.91 -1.18 28.32
N VAL A 216 -0.90 -2.03 28.52
CA VAL A 216 -0.96 -3.44 28.11
C VAL A 216 -1.78 -4.21 29.13
N LEU A 217 -2.88 -4.83 28.68
CA LEU A 217 -3.73 -5.67 29.51
C LEU A 217 -3.24 -7.12 29.51
N GLN A 218 -2.84 -7.62 28.34
CA GLN A 218 -2.34 -8.98 28.15
C GLN A 218 -1.23 -9.00 27.08
N SER A 219 -0.26 -9.90 27.24
CA SER A 219 0.84 -10.12 26.29
C SER A 219 0.96 -11.62 26.02
N LEU A 220 1.01 -12.00 24.75
CA LEU A 220 1.20 -13.38 24.32
C LEU A 220 2.49 -13.50 23.51
N LEU A 221 3.36 -14.42 23.93
CA LEU A 221 4.55 -14.79 23.15
C LEU A 221 4.12 -15.68 21.97
N VAL A 222 4.52 -15.30 20.76
CA VAL A 222 4.39 -16.10 19.55
C VAL A 222 5.79 -16.59 19.17
N THR A 223 6.00 -17.90 19.31
CA THR A 223 7.26 -18.57 18.95
C THR A 223 7.23 -19.05 17.49
N PRO A 224 8.39 -19.35 16.88
CA PRO A 224 8.41 -19.99 15.57
C PRO A 224 7.52 -21.24 15.52
N GLY A 225 6.64 -21.32 14.54
CA GLY A 225 5.67 -22.41 14.41
C GLY A 225 4.40 -21.99 13.66
N SER A 226 3.23 -22.32 14.21
CA SER A 226 1.93 -22.00 13.59
C SER A 226 1.66 -20.50 13.54
N GLY A 227 2.24 -19.72 14.46
CA GLY A 227 1.99 -18.29 14.62
C GLY A 227 0.69 -17.93 15.34
N ALA A 228 -0.09 -18.93 15.77
CA ALA A 228 -1.40 -18.71 16.39
C ALA A 228 -1.27 -18.06 17.77
N TYR A 229 -2.18 -17.13 18.07
CA TYR A 229 -2.34 -16.53 19.39
C TYR A 229 -3.82 -16.44 19.76
N THR A 230 -4.14 -16.48 21.06
CA THR A 230 -5.52 -16.35 21.55
C THR A 230 -5.56 -15.70 22.93
N PHE A 231 -6.27 -14.59 23.05
CA PHE A 231 -6.66 -13.97 24.32
C PHE A 231 -8.03 -14.51 24.69
N ASN A 232 -8.17 -15.31 25.76
CA ASN A 232 -9.41 -16.05 26.05
C ASN A 232 -10.48 -15.23 26.79
N ASP A 233 -10.06 -14.25 27.59
CA ASP A 233 -10.91 -13.58 28.58
C ASP A 233 -10.97 -12.07 28.35
N VAL A 234 -11.33 -11.63 27.13
CA VAL A 234 -11.39 -10.20 26.80
C VAL A 234 -12.79 -9.65 27.06
N PRO A 235 -12.94 -8.64 27.94
CA PRO A 235 -14.24 -8.01 28.17
C PRO A 235 -14.69 -7.19 26.96
N PRO A 236 -16.00 -6.89 26.84
CA PRO A 236 -16.48 -6.00 25.79
C PRO A 236 -15.83 -4.62 25.88
N GLY A 237 -15.41 -4.08 24.74
CA GLY A 237 -14.69 -2.81 24.66
C GLY A 237 -13.86 -2.68 23.40
N THR A 238 -13.25 -1.51 23.21
CA THR A 238 -12.30 -1.26 22.11
C THR A 238 -10.88 -1.43 22.61
N PHE A 239 -10.08 -2.16 21.85
CA PHE A 239 -8.69 -2.51 22.14
C PHE A 239 -7.83 -2.32 20.90
N THR A 240 -6.52 -2.24 21.11
CA THR A 240 -5.51 -2.31 20.05
C THR A 240 -4.70 -3.57 20.22
N LEU A 241 -4.67 -4.41 19.19
CA LEU A 241 -3.71 -5.49 19.04
C LEU A 241 -2.47 -4.93 18.36
N LEU A 242 -1.28 -5.31 18.81
CA LEU A 242 -0.04 -4.95 18.12
C LEU A 242 0.98 -6.08 18.19
N VAL A 243 1.81 -6.18 17.15
CA VAL A 243 2.98 -7.07 17.13
C VAL A 243 4.24 -6.30 17.48
N THR A 244 5.03 -6.84 18.39
CA THR A 244 6.25 -6.19 18.90
C THR A 244 7.29 -7.21 19.36
N THR A 245 8.49 -6.76 19.72
CA THR A 245 9.59 -7.64 20.17
C THR A 245 9.67 -7.78 21.69
N ALA A 246 8.81 -7.08 22.45
CA ALA A 246 8.82 -7.11 23.91
C ALA A 246 7.40 -7.22 24.52
N ALA A 247 7.27 -8.05 25.55
CA ALA A 247 6.09 -8.06 26.40
C ALA A 247 5.89 -6.67 27.06
N GLY A 248 4.64 -6.24 27.22
CA GLY A 248 4.32 -4.95 27.84
C GLY A 248 4.58 -3.70 27.00
N ALA A 249 5.09 -3.82 25.76
CA ALA A 249 5.23 -2.68 24.86
C ALA A 249 3.87 -2.23 24.28
N VAL A 250 3.70 -0.91 24.16
CA VAL A 250 2.47 -0.26 23.63
C VAL A 250 2.63 0.27 22.21
N THR A 251 3.80 0.03 21.60
CA THR A 251 4.13 0.42 20.23
C THR A 251 4.57 -0.81 19.43
N PRO A 252 4.10 -0.97 18.18
CA PRO A 252 4.56 -2.06 17.34
C PRO A 252 6.02 -1.86 16.92
N ILE A 253 6.77 -2.96 16.90
CA ILE A 253 8.17 -3.00 16.47
C ILE A 253 8.36 -4.32 15.73
N PRO A 254 8.68 -4.33 14.42
CA PRO A 254 8.94 -5.58 13.74
C PRO A 254 10.26 -6.16 14.24
N PRO A 255 10.42 -7.49 14.28
CA PRO A 255 11.72 -8.08 14.59
C PRO A 255 12.77 -7.69 13.54
N ALA A 256 14.05 -7.70 13.93
CA ALA A 256 15.15 -7.33 13.04
C ALA A 256 15.13 -8.14 11.74
N GLY A 257 15.22 -7.45 10.60
CA GLY A 257 15.13 -8.06 9.26
C GLY A 257 13.71 -8.24 8.71
N TRP A 258 12.68 -7.83 9.45
CA TRP A 258 11.28 -7.98 9.04
C TRP A 258 10.56 -6.64 8.93
N LEU A 259 9.49 -6.62 8.14
CA LEU A 259 8.64 -5.47 7.89
C LEU A 259 7.18 -5.86 8.09
N PHE A 260 6.38 -4.94 8.62
CA PHE A 260 4.92 -5.12 8.66
C PHE A 260 4.31 -4.96 7.27
N VAL A 261 3.50 -5.92 6.86
CA VAL A 261 2.71 -5.86 5.61
C VAL A 261 1.26 -5.57 5.95
N GLU A 262 0.63 -6.42 6.75
CA GLU A 262 -0.79 -6.27 7.13
C GLU A 262 -1.01 -6.52 8.62
N PRO A 263 -1.55 -5.56 9.37
CA PRO A 263 -1.58 -4.13 9.03
C PRO A 263 -0.17 -3.56 9.07
N ASN A 264 0.13 -2.55 8.25
CA ASN A 264 1.28 -1.66 8.42
C ASN A 264 0.80 -0.39 9.16
N PRO A 265 1.23 -0.09 10.40
CA PRO A 265 2.54 -0.40 10.98
C PRO A 265 2.55 -1.49 12.07
N GLY A 266 1.80 -2.58 11.93
CA GLY A 266 1.80 -3.71 12.86
C GLY A 266 0.83 -3.58 14.03
N LEU A 267 -0.19 -2.73 13.91
CA LEU A 267 -1.25 -2.55 14.91
C LEU A 267 -2.64 -2.61 14.27
N ARG A 268 -3.62 -3.17 15.00
CA ARG A 268 -5.02 -3.31 14.58
C ARG A 268 -5.94 -2.89 15.72
N THR A 269 -6.87 -1.98 15.45
CA THR A 269 -7.94 -1.66 16.41
C THR A 269 -9.08 -2.67 16.27
N VAL A 270 -9.55 -3.22 17.38
CA VAL A 270 -10.60 -4.22 17.46
C VAL A 270 -11.65 -3.81 18.49
N THR A 271 -12.92 -4.12 18.21
CA THR A 271 -14.03 -3.89 19.15
C THR A 271 -14.67 -5.21 19.53
N VAL A 272 -14.47 -5.62 20.78
CA VAL A 272 -15.02 -6.83 21.36
C VAL A 272 -16.43 -6.55 21.84
N LEU A 273 -17.37 -7.38 21.40
CA LEU A 273 -18.76 -7.38 21.86
C LEU A 273 -19.03 -8.71 22.60
N SER A 274 -20.16 -9.36 22.35
CA SER A 274 -20.52 -10.65 22.94
C SER A 274 -20.25 -11.85 22.02
N THR A 275 -19.33 -11.71 21.05
CA THR A 275 -18.94 -12.77 20.10
C THR A 275 -17.43 -12.86 19.95
N PRO A 276 -16.86 -14.06 19.76
CA PRO A 276 -15.44 -14.25 19.44
C PRO A 276 -14.98 -13.40 18.25
N LEU A 277 -13.81 -12.77 18.36
CA LEU A 277 -13.14 -12.12 17.24
C LEU A 277 -12.02 -13.03 16.72
N LEU A 278 -12.26 -13.66 15.57
CA LEU A 278 -11.30 -14.57 14.94
C LEU A 278 -10.53 -13.86 13.82
N ASN A 279 -9.46 -14.49 13.33
CA ASN A 279 -8.66 -14.03 12.18
C ASN A 279 -8.12 -12.61 12.31
N GLN A 280 -7.71 -12.22 13.51
CA GLN A 280 -7.02 -10.94 13.74
C GLN A 280 -5.55 -11.09 13.34
N ASP A 281 -5.29 -11.35 12.07
CA ASP A 281 -3.97 -11.79 11.59
C ASP A 281 -3.00 -10.61 11.40
N PHE A 282 -1.71 -10.94 11.51
CA PHE A 282 -0.57 -10.04 11.29
C PHE A 282 0.43 -10.67 10.29
N GLY A 283 0.53 -10.10 9.10
CA GLY A 283 1.49 -10.49 8.06
C GLY A 283 2.77 -9.67 8.14
N LEU A 284 3.91 -10.36 8.20
CA LEU A 284 5.23 -9.72 8.15
C LEU A 284 6.06 -10.31 7.02
N PHE A 285 6.82 -9.45 6.35
CA PHE A 285 7.74 -9.83 5.28
C PHE A 285 9.19 -9.82 5.77
N ALA A 286 9.94 -10.88 5.50
CA ALA A 286 11.37 -10.96 5.79
C ALA A 286 12.18 -10.45 4.58
N GLY A 287 12.61 -9.19 4.64
CA GLY A 287 13.29 -8.55 3.53
C GLY A 287 13.17 -7.03 3.54
N THR A 288 13.29 -6.43 2.37
CA THR A 288 13.28 -4.98 2.16
C THR A 288 12.07 -4.58 1.34
N ARG A 289 11.40 -3.49 1.71
CA ARG A 289 10.32 -2.89 0.94
C ARG A 289 10.82 -1.61 0.29
N LEU A 290 10.79 -1.58 -1.03
CA LEU A 290 11.11 -0.41 -1.83
C LEU A 290 9.81 0.18 -2.35
N GLN A 291 9.62 1.48 -2.15
CA GLN A 291 8.42 2.20 -2.57
C GLN A 291 8.78 3.56 -3.13
N GLY A 292 7.89 4.14 -3.90
CA GLY A 292 8.12 5.48 -4.44
C GLY A 292 7.07 5.91 -5.43
N LEU A 293 7.32 7.07 -6.03
CA LEU A 293 6.48 7.70 -7.01
C LEU A 293 7.23 7.88 -8.33
N VAL A 294 6.57 7.63 -9.45
CA VAL A 294 7.03 8.07 -10.78
C VAL A 294 6.10 9.17 -11.28
N PHE A 295 6.66 10.29 -11.72
CA PHE A 295 5.91 11.48 -12.15
C PHE A 295 6.55 12.13 -13.40
N LEU A 296 5.75 12.89 -14.16
CA LEU A 296 6.24 13.62 -15.34
C LEU A 296 7.00 14.86 -14.92
N ASP A 297 8.32 14.83 -15.06
CA ASP A 297 9.24 15.91 -14.69
C ASP A 297 9.57 16.78 -15.92
N GLN A 298 8.51 17.31 -16.52
CA GLN A 298 8.55 18.11 -17.75
C GLN A 298 8.11 19.57 -17.50
N GLY A 299 8.13 20.00 -16.23
CA GLY A 299 7.80 21.35 -15.81
C GLY A 299 6.34 21.72 -15.92
N GLN A 300 5.42 20.75 -16.00
CA GLN A 300 4.00 21.03 -16.17
C GLN A 300 3.45 21.87 -14.99
N SER A 301 2.48 22.75 -15.27
CA SER A 301 1.75 23.53 -14.25
C SER A 301 2.63 24.41 -13.34
N GLY A 302 3.78 24.86 -13.86
CA GLY A 302 4.73 25.71 -13.14
C GLY A 302 5.80 24.93 -12.36
N GLY A 303 5.92 23.62 -12.61
CA GLY A 303 7.02 22.83 -12.08
C GLY A 303 8.37 23.22 -12.69
N ILE A 304 9.45 22.90 -11.97
CA ILE A 304 10.82 23.08 -12.46
C ILE A 304 11.18 21.83 -13.26
N PRO A 305 11.33 21.91 -14.60
CA PRO A 305 11.57 20.73 -15.42
C PRO A 305 12.94 20.09 -15.13
N ASN A 306 12.99 18.77 -15.22
CA ASN A 306 14.19 17.94 -15.09
C ASN A 306 14.89 18.06 -13.73
N ASP A 307 14.17 18.45 -12.68
CA ASP A 307 14.74 18.65 -11.34
C ASP A 307 14.63 17.42 -10.43
N ALA A 308 13.94 16.38 -10.89
CA ALA A 308 13.64 15.13 -10.21
C ALA A 308 12.94 15.31 -8.85
N ARG A 309 12.18 16.40 -8.69
CA ARG A 309 11.28 16.64 -7.55
C ARG A 309 9.87 16.84 -8.05
N GLN A 310 8.91 16.10 -7.50
CA GLN A 310 7.51 16.37 -7.81
C GLN A 310 7.12 17.73 -7.22
N ASN A 311 7.02 18.73 -8.07
CA ASN A 311 6.66 20.10 -7.71
C ASN A 311 5.64 20.63 -8.74
N GLY A 312 5.11 21.84 -8.52
CA GLY A 312 4.22 22.48 -9.52
C GLY A 312 2.99 21.69 -9.98
N GLN A 313 2.50 20.70 -9.20
CA GLN A 313 1.44 19.77 -9.63
C GLN A 313 1.81 18.89 -10.83
N GLU A 314 3.09 18.53 -10.97
CA GLU A 314 3.53 17.54 -11.94
C GLU A 314 2.81 16.20 -11.75
N PRO A 315 2.17 15.67 -12.81
CA PRO A 315 1.26 14.54 -12.67
C PRO A 315 2.01 13.22 -12.46
N PRO A 316 1.42 12.28 -11.70
CA PRO A 316 1.93 10.93 -11.61
C PRO A 316 1.85 10.20 -12.96
N VAL A 317 2.73 9.21 -13.16
CA VAL A 317 2.73 8.37 -14.38
C VAL A 317 2.35 6.95 -14.04
N ALA A 318 1.20 6.51 -14.57
CA ALA A 318 0.74 5.14 -14.48
C ALA A 318 1.41 4.22 -15.51
N GLY A 319 1.47 2.92 -15.23
CA GLY A 319 1.92 1.91 -16.20
C GLY A 319 3.43 1.84 -16.42
N VAL A 320 4.24 2.59 -15.65
CA VAL A 320 5.70 2.53 -15.74
C VAL A 320 6.19 1.26 -15.06
N SER A 321 6.97 0.46 -15.78
CA SER A 321 7.56 -0.76 -15.21
C SER A 321 8.89 -0.46 -14.54
N LEU A 322 9.03 -0.88 -13.30
CA LEU A 322 10.27 -0.85 -12.53
C LEU A 322 10.76 -2.26 -12.31
N ARG A 323 12.09 -2.42 -12.33
CA ARG A 323 12.75 -3.70 -12.15
C ARG A 323 13.85 -3.58 -11.11
N LEU A 324 13.83 -4.45 -10.11
CA LEU A 324 14.91 -4.63 -9.13
C LEU A 324 15.55 -6.00 -9.34
N ASN A 325 16.87 -6.08 -9.54
CA ASN A 325 17.57 -7.35 -9.79
C ASN A 325 18.99 -7.40 -9.22
N ASN A 326 19.55 -8.60 -9.06
CA ASN A 326 20.94 -8.86 -8.64
C ASN A 326 21.69 -9.77 -9.65
N ALA A 327 21.35 -9.63 -10.94
CA ALA A 327 21.76 -10.51 -12.06
C ALA A 327 21.22 -11.96 -12.04
N ILE A 328 20.74 -12.48 -10.89
CA ILE A 328 20.17 -13.83 -10.78
C ILE A 328 18.65 -13.75 -10.62
N GLN A 329 18.19 -12.98 -9.64
CA GLN A 329 16.79 -12.79 -9.30
C GLN A 329 16.29 -11.45 -9.84
N THR A 330 14.99 -11.36 -10.07
CA THR A 330 14.34 -10.14 -10.57
C THR A 330 12.95 -10.01 -9.97
N VAL A 331 12.63 -8.83 -9.46
CA VAL A 331 11.27 -8.41 -9.10
C VAL A 331 10.88 -7.25 -10.01
N THR A 332 9.63 -7.23 -10.43
CA THR A 332 9.07 -6.13 -11.21
C THR A 332 7.80 -5.60 -10.55
N ALA A 333 7.59 -4.29 -10.68
CA ALA A 333 6.36 -3.63 -10.31
C ALA A 333 5.96 -2.66 -11.42
N THR A 334 4.67 -2.40 -11.52
CA THR A 334 4.13 -1.38 -12.43
C THR A 334 3.47 -0.30 -11.59
N THR A 335 3.69 0.95 -11.94
CA THR A 335 3.08 2.07 -11.23
C THR A 335 1.56 2.08 -11.37
N GLY A 336 0.87 2.33 -10.26
CA GLY A 336 -0.58 2.51 -10.23
C GLY A 336 -1.03 3.81 -10.90
N THR A 337 -2.32 4.08 -10.90
CA THR A 337 -2.90 5.33 -11.46
C THR A 337 -2.42 6.59 -10.75
N ASP A 338 -1.98 6.45 -9.51
CA ASP A 338 -1.37 7.49 -8.68
C ASP A 338 0.15 7.58 -8.85
N GLY A 339 0.73 6.83 -9.79
CA GLY A 339 2.16 6.80 -10.09
C GLY A 339 3.00 6.06 -9.05
N ARG A 340 2.38 5.49 -8.00
CA ARG A 340 3.10 4.82 -6.93
C ARG A 340 3.42 3.37 -7.29
N TYR A 341 4.52 2.88 -6.76
CA TYR A 341 4.90 1.47 -6.88
C TYR A 341 5.45 0.96 -5.55
N THR A 342 5.37 -0.37 -5.37
CA THR A 342 6.01 -1.09 -4.28
C THR A 342 6.67 -2.35 -4.82
N LEU A 343 7.90 -2.60 -4.39
CA LEU A 343 8.70 -3.79 -4.68
C LEU A 343 9.13 -4.39 -3.35
N TYR A 344 9.05 -5.71 -3.24
CA TYR A 344 9.53 -6.45 -2.07
C TYR A 344 10.72 -7.30 -2.46
N TRP A 345 11.83 -7.14 -1.74
CA TRP A 345 13.07 -7.86 -1.96
C TRP A 345 13.32 -8.86 -0.82
N PRO A 346 13.18 -10.18 -1.05
CA PRO A 346 13.35 -11.20 -0.02
C PRO A 346 14.76 -11.22 0.56
N ALA A 347 14.87 -11.44 1.88
CA ALA A 347 16.16 -11.48 2.57
C ALA A 347 17.12 -12.57 2.02
N GLU A 348 16.58 -13.71 1.60
CA GLU A 348 17.34 -14.80 0.99
C GLU A 348 18.01 -14.45 -0.35
N TRP A 349 17.68 -13.30 -0.96
CA TRP A 349 18.21 -12.85 -2.25
C TRP A 349 19.46 -11.98 -2.11
N GLY A 350 19.90 -11.72 -0.87
CA GLY A 350 21.07 -10.92 -0.55
C GLY A 350 20.76 -9.43 -0.38
N ASN A 351 21.81 -8.65 -0.09
CA ASN A 351 21.67 -7.28 0.38
C ASN A 351 21.98 -6.22 -0.70
N THR A 352 22.20 -6.64 -1.94
CA THR A 352 22.51 -5.73 -3.05
C THR A 352 21.53 -5.94 -4.20
N GLY A 353 21.05 -4.83 -4.75
CA GLY A 353 20.16 -4.84 -5.91
C GLY A 353 20.38 -3.63 -6.80
N THR A 354 19.92 -3.74 -8.04
CA THR A 354 19.97 -2.67 -9.04
C THR A 354 18.55 -2.33 -9.47
N LEU A 355 18.13 -1.08 -9.27
CA LEU A 355 16.80 -0.59 -9.63
C LEU A 355 16.84 0.12 -10.98
N THR A 356 15.96 -0.29 -11.89
CA THR A 356 15.84 0.25 -13.24
C THR A 356 14.40 0.65 -13.54
N VAL A 357 14.21 1.86 -14.08
CA VAL A 357 12.96 2.34 -14.68
C VAL A 357 12.99 2.02 -16.17
N LEU A 358 11.95 1.37 -16.69
CA LEU A 358 11.90 0.88 -18.06
C LEU A 358 10.99 1.75 -18.95
N GLY A 359 11.38 1.88 -20.22
CA GLY A 359 10.54 2.46 -21.28
C GLY A 359 10.47 3.99 -21.31
N ARG A 360 11.21 4.70 -20.45
CA ARG A 360 11.25 6.17 -20.40
C ARG A 360 12.63 6.70 -19.99
N PRO A 361 13.05 7.88 -20.48
CA PRO A 361 14.17 8.62 -19.89
C PRO A 361 13.83 9.06 -18.46
N VAL A 362 14.82 8.96 -17.58
CA VAL A 362 14.75 9.36 -16.18
C VAL A 362 15.48 10.69 -16.02
N THR A 363 14.86 11.69 -15.41
CA THR A 363 15.49 12.98 -15.12
C THR A 363 16.33 12.93 -13.84
N GLY A 364 15.97 12.06 -12.92
CA GLY A 364 16.72 11.78 -11.71
C GLY A 364 15.93 10.91 -10.72
N VAL A 365 16.51 10.72 -9.55
CA VAL A 365 15.92 9.96 -8.44
C VAL A 365 15.99 10.76 -7.14
N SER A 366 14.94 10.67 -6.33
CA SER A 366 14.88 11.20 -4.98
C SER A 366 14.68 10.10 -3.95
N ASP A 367 15.39 10.17 -2.83
CA ASP A 367 15.16 9.29 -1.68
C ASP A 367 14.13 9.86 -0.67
N GLY A 368 13.45 10.95 -1.04
CA GLY A 368 12.55 11.71 -0.18
C GLY A 368 13.23 12.89 0.54
N THR A 369 14.56 12.93 0.57
CA THR A 369 15.34 14.03 1.17
C THR A 369 16.33 14.65 0.19
N THR A 370 17.09 13.79 -0.49
CA THR A 370 18.13 14.14 -1.44
C THR A 370 17.65 13.81 -2.86
N VAL A 371 18.21 14.54 -3.83
CA VAL A 371 17.94 14.32 -5.25
C VAL A 371 19.26 14.14 -5.98
N THR A 372 19.31 13.11 -6.81
CA THR A 372 20.39 12.86 -7.76
C THR A 372 19.81 12.98 -9.16
N GLN A 373 20.21 14.00 -9.91
CA GLN A 373 19.83 14.17 -11.31
C GLN A 373 20.64 13.22 -12.21
N THR A 374 20.07 12.90 -13.36
CA THR A 374 20.79 12.11 -14.36
C THR A 374 21.90 12.91 -15.04
N ALA A 375 22.97 12.21 -15.43
CA ALA A 375 24.08 12.79 -16.19
C ALA A 375 23.86 12.75 -17.72
N ASP A 376 23.03 11.83 -18.22
CA ASP A 376 22.84 11.57 -19.65
C ASP A 376 21.44 11.00 -19.95
N LEU A 377 21.10 10.88 -21.24
CA LEU A 377 19.80 10.36 -21.66
C LEU A 377 19.57 8.88 -21.27
N ALA A 378 20.66 8.11 -21.10
CA ALA A 378 20.59 6.71 -20.74
C ALA A 378 20.26 6.51 -19.25
N GLY A 379 20.45 7.55 -18.44
CA GLY A 379 20.23 7.45 -17.01
C GLY A 379 21.43 6.93 -16.24
N SER A 380 22.67 6.97 -16.76
CA SER A 380 23.80 6.12 -16.29
C SER A 380 24.08 6.10 -14.77
N ASN A 381 23.70 7.13 -14.01
CA ASN A 381 23.89 7.23 -12.56
C ASN A 381 22.62 7.05 -11.72
N VAL A 382 21.44 6.94 -12.36
CA VAL A 382 20.13 6.89 -11.69
C VAL A 382 19.23 5.77 -12.21
N ASN A 383 19.47 5.26 -13.41
CA ASN A 383 18.78 4.14 -14.03
C ASN A 383 19.73 2.95 -14.11
N GLY A 384 19.39 1.88 -13.38
CA GLY A 384 20.43 0.94 -12.91
C GLY A 384 21.04 1.39 -11.59
N LEU A 385 20.24 2.04 -10.74
CA LEU A 385 20.63 2.56 -9.44
C LEU A 385 21.03 1.42 -8.49
N PRO A 386 22.29 1.35 -8.03
CA PRO A 386 22.68 0.41 -6.99
C PRO A 386 21.99 0.75 -5.68
N LEU A 387 21.43 -0.26 -5.02
CA LEU A 387 20.75 -0.14 -3.74
C LEU A 387 21.33 -1.14 -2.74
N ASP A 388 21.56 -0.66 -1.52
CA ASP A 388 21.61 -1.51 -0.34
C ASP A 388 20.18 -1.90 0.02
N VAL A 389 19.88 -3.19 -0.08
CA VAL A 389 18.57 -3.78 0.19
C VAL A 389 18.65 -4.71 1.40
N THR A 390 19.45 -4.33 2.40
CA THR A 390 19.57 -5.04 3.68
C THR A 390 18.20 -5.22 4.35
N PRO A 391 17.84 -6.44 4.78
CA PRO A 391 16.52 -6.75 5.34
C PRO A 391 16.08 -5.86 6.50
N GLY A 392 14.78 -5.59 6.58
CA GLY A 392 14.16 -4.73 7.60
C GLY A 392 14.15 -3.25 7.24
N GLN A 393 14.47 -2.89 5.98
CA GLN A 393 14.49 -1.50 5.52
C GLN A 393 13.24 -1.15 4.68
N ASP A 394 12.74 0.06 4.91
CA ASP A 394 11.82 0.75 4.01
C ASP A 394 12.61 1.78 3.19
N LEU A 395 12.77 1.53 1.89
CA LEU A 395 13.46 2.41 0.97
C LEU A 395 12.46 3.23 0.17
N ILE A 396 12.68 4.55 0.09
CA ILE A 396 11.92 5.44 -0.79
C ILE A 396 12.77 5.77 -2.00
N ARG A 397 12.29 5.54 -3.23
CA ARG A 397 12.93 5.99 -4.47
C ARG A 397 11.88 6.54 -5.42
N SER A 398 11.79 7.86 -5.54
CA SER A 398 10.88 8.50 -6.49
C SER A 398 11.65 8.96 -7.72
N PHE A 399 11.07 8.82 -8.90
CA PHE A 399 11.73 9.13 -10.17
C PHE A 399 10.95 10.19 -10.94
N GLY A 400 11.65 11.26 -11.32
CA GLY A 400 11.17 12.11 -12.40
C GLY A 400 11.45 11.42 -13.74
N VAL A 401 10.46 11.40 -14.62
CA VAL A 401 10.59 10.85 -15.98
C VAL A 401 10.02 11.81 -17.00
N VAL A 402 10.50 11.70 -18.23
CA VAL A 402 10.00 12.48 -19.37
C VAL A 402 9.59 11.53 -20.51
N GLU A 403 9.00 12.08 -21.57
CA GLU A 403 8.81 11.34 -22.81
C GLU A 403 10.09 11.33 -23.63
N PHE A 404 10.26 10.37 -24.53
CA PHE A 404 11.29 10.49 -25.56
C PHE A 404 10.92 11.62 -26.53
N SER A 405 11.87 12.49 -26.86
CA SER A 405 11.68 13.40 -28.00
C SER A 405 11.49 12.57 -29.28
N ALA A 406 10.76 13.12 -30.25
CA ALA A 406 10.56 12.51 -31.55
C ALA A 406 10.83 13.53 -32.67
N PHE A 407 11.49 13.07 -33.74
CA PHE A 407 11.70 13.85 -34.96
C PHE A 407 11.40 12.95 -36.15
N THR A 408 10.32 13.24 -36.88
CA THR A 408 9.76 12.34 -37.89
C THR A 408 9.08 13.11 -39.02
N ALA A 409 8.86 12.57 -40.20
CA ALA A 409 9.46 11.35 -40.75
C ALA A 409 10.50 11.74 -41.80
N ASP A 410 11.32 10.77 -42.22
CA ASP A 410 12.20 10.90 -43.38
C ASP A 410 11.44 11.43 -44.59
N ALA A 411 12.09 12.27 -45.39
CA ALA A 411 11.52 12.79 -46.63
C ALA A 411 12.36 12.42 -47.86
N SER A 412 11.70 12.40 -49.01
CA SER A 412 12.38 12.24 -50.29
C SER A 412 11.76 13.15 -51.35
N GLY A 413 12.60 13.66 -52.24
CA GLY A 413 12.17 14.59 -53.26
C GLY A 413 13.16 14.74 -54.39
N ARG A 414 12.84 15.67 -55.29
CA ARG A 414 13.62 15.94 -56.50
C ARG A 414 13.77 17.44 -56.69
N SER A 415 14.94 17.88 -57.12
CA SER A 415 15.19 19.26 -57.52
C SER A 415 16.29 19.31 -58.57
N GLY A 416 16.32 20.38 -59.36
CA GLY A 416 17.44 20.64 -60.26
C GLY A 416 18.59 21.40 -59.60
N ALA A 417 19.64 21.65 -60.37
CA ALA A 417 20.83 22.40 -59.97
C ALA A 417 21.05 23.61 -60.90
N PRO A 418 20.91 24.87 -60.42
CA PRO A 418 20.49 25.24 -59.07
C PRO A 418 18.99 25.01 -58.85
N GLY A 419 18.58 24.79 -57.60
CA GLY A 419 17.19 24.56 -57.28
C GLY A 419 16.92 24.51 -55.78
N ARG A 420 15.63 24.42 -55.42
CA ARG A 420 15.18 24.30 -54.04
C ARG A 420 14.08 23.26 -53.93
N VAL A 421 14.07 22.53 -52.83
CA VAL A 421 12.98 21.66 -52.41
C VAL A 421 12.75 21.84 -50.92
N ARG A 422 11.51 21.65 -50.45
CA ARG A 422 11.15 21.76 -49.04
C ARG A 422 10.54 20.47 -48.55
N TYR A 423 10.91 20.08 -47.34
CA TYR A 423 10.37 18.93 -46.64
C TYR A 423 9.75 19.39 -45.31
N THR A 424 8.60 18.83 -44.97
CA THR A 424 7.95 19.09 -43.68
C THR A 424 8.15 17.87 -42.79
N HIS A 425 8.69 18.11 -41.61
CA HIS A 425 8.84 17.15 -40.53
C HIS A 425 8.05 17.62 -39.32
N PHE A 426 8.04 16.79 -38.29
CA PHE A 426 7.34 17.01 -37.03
C PHE A 426 8.31 16.71 -35.90
N TYR A 427 8.47 17.70 -35.02
CA TYR A 427 9.29 17.58 -33.82
C TYR A 427 8.40 17.66 -32.58
N ARG A 428 8.50 16.64 -31.72
CA ARG A 428 7.85 16.60 -30.41
C ARG A 428 8.93 16.56 -29.33
N PRO A 429 9.07 17.59 -28.50
CA PRO A 429 10.01 17.57 -27.39
C PRO A 429 9.55 16.63 -26.28
N GLY A 430 10.51 15.98 -25.61
CA GLY A 430 10.25 15.14 -24.43
C GLY A 430 10.06 15.94 -23.14
N THR A 431 10.70 17.11 -23.05
CA THR A 431 10.71 18.01 -21.89
C THR A 431 11.04 19.45 -22.32
N LEU A 432 11.11 20.38 -21.38
CA LEU A 432 11.50 21.77 -21.62
C LEU A 432 13.01 21.91 -21.78
N GLY A 433 13.45 22.84 -22.61
CA GLY A 433 14.86 23.04 -22.94
C GLY A 433 15.07 23.83 -24.23
N THR A 434 16.26 23.71 -24.81
CA THR A 434 16.62 24.36 -26.08
C THR A 434 16.95 23.29 -27.11
N VAL A 435 16.32 23.38 -28.29
CA VAL A 435 16.58 22.49 -29.41
C VAL A 435 17.60 23.15 -30.34
N ASN A 436 18.70 22.46 -30.62
CA ASN A 436 19.66 22.83 -31.65
C ASN A 436 19.46 21.98 -32.89
N LEU A 437 19.46 22.63 -34.06
CA LEU A 437 19.21 22.00 -35.35
C LEU A 437 20.49 21.94 -36.17
N SER A 438 20.75 20.79 -36.79
CA SER A 438 21.84 20.64 -37.75
C SER A 438 21.44 19.74 -38.91
N ALA A 439 22.09 19.94 -40.03
CA ALA A 439 21.95 19.13 -41.23
C ALA A 439 23.34 18.80 -41.76
N ASN A 440 23.55 17.55 -42.14
CA ASN A 440 24.78 17.10 -42.78
C ASN A 440 24.45 16.28 -44.02
N GLY A 441 24.82 16.76 -45.20
CA GLY A 441 24.61 16.07 -46.47
C GLY A 441 25.70 16.40 -47.47
N THR A 442 25.34 16.46 -48.75
CA THR A 442 26.30 16.61 -49.84
C THR A 442 27.02 17.95 -49.80
N ALA A 443 28.33 17.93 -50.05
CA ALA A 443 29.15 19.14 -50.05
C ALA A 443 28.59 20.20 -51.03
N GLY A 444 28.38 21.41 -50.51
CA GLY A 444 27.84 22.55 -51.26
C GLY A 444 26.31 22.67 -51.24
N VAL A 445 25.57 21.61 -50.88
CA VAL A 445 24.14 21.71 -50.59
C VAL A 445 23.96 22.41 -49.24
N THR A 446 22.99 23.33 -49.16
CA THR A 446 22.70 24.05 -47.90
C THR A 446 21.28 23.80 -47.45
N TYR A 447 21.08 23.80 -46.13
CA TYR A 447 19.81 23.48 -45.48
C TYR A 447 19.39 24.65 -44.60
N ARG A 448 18.12 25.03 -44.68
CA ARG A 448 17.54 26.07 -43.82
C ARG A 448 16.31 25.51 -43.13
N PHE A 449 16.24 25.67 -41.81
CA PHE A 449 15.11 25.23 -41.02
C PHE A 449 14.14 26.38 -40.79
N ALA A 450 12.84 26.10 -40.78
CA ALA A 450 11.79 26.98 -40.32
C ALA A 450 10.83 26.19 -39.43
N ARG A 451 10.22 26.84 -38.44
CA ARG A 451 9.32 26.20 -37.47
C ARG A 451 7.92 26.78 -37.61
N ASP A 452 6.93 25.91 -37.55
CA ASP A 452 5.54 26.26 -37.32
C ASP A 452 5.39 26.77 -35.87
N LEU A 453 5.16 28.08 -35.73
CA LEU A 453 5.18 28.77 -34.44
C LEU A 453 3.91 28.52 -33.65
N ASN A 454 2.79 28.31 -34.35
CA ASN A 454 1.48 28.10 -33.76
C ASN A 454 1.12 26.61 -33.59
N CYS A 455 1.96 25.71 -34.11
CA CYS A 455 1.83 24.26 -34.05
C CYS A 455 0.52 23.74 -34.67
N ASN A 456 0.05 24.35 -35.76
CA ASN A 456 -1.12 23.92 -36.52
C ASN A 456 -0.81 22.81 -37.54
N GLY A 457 0.47 22.48 -37.73
CA GLY A 457 0.96 21.44 -38.63
C GLY A 457 1.45 21.94 -39.99
N VAL A 458 1.46 23.25 -40.24
CA VAL A 458 1.88 23.87 -41.51
C VAL A 458 2.82 25.03 -41.23
N VAL A 459 3.94 25.13 -41.95
CA VAL A 459 4.81 26.30 -41.90
C VAL A 459 4.36 27.32 -42.93
N GLU A 460 3.88 28.47 -42.45
CA GLU A 460 3.33 29.55 -43.26
C GLU A 460 4.43 30.49 -43.80
N ASP A 461 4.12 31.29 -44.83
CA ASP A 461 5.09 32.22 -45.45
C ASP A 461 5.75 33.16 -44.43
N ALA A 462 4.98 33.64 -43.44
CA ALA A 462 5.48 34.52 -42.39
C ALA A 462 6.40 33.80 -41.39
N GLU A 463 6.30 32.47 -41.27
CA GLU A 463 7.07 31.65 -40.33
C GLU A 463 8.37 31.13 -40.94
N ARG A 464 8.58 31.27 -42.26
CA ARG A 464 9.79 30.83 -42.98
C ARG A 464 11.02 31.72 -42.76
N THR A 465 11.29 32.04 -41.50
CA THR A 465 12.54 32.64 -41.07
C THR A 465 13.52 31.53 -40.72
N SER A 466 14.73 31.57 -41.29
CA SER A 466 15.74 30.54 -41.06
C SER A 466 16.17 30.52 -39.59
N ILE A 467 16.10 29.35 -38.96
CA ILE A 467 16.53 29.13 -37.58
C ILE A 467 17.63 28.05 -37.51
N THR A 468 18.43 28.10 -36.46
CA THR A 468 19.39 27.05 -36.07
C THR A 468 19.10 26.49 -34.69
N SER A 469 18.23 27.14 -33.93
CA SER A 469 17.75 26.68 -32.63
C SER A 469 16.40 27.29 -32.30
N PHE A 470 15.68 26.70 -31.35
CA PHE A 470 14.47 27.26 -30.75
C PHE A 470 14.31 26.77 -29.31
N VAL A 471 13.54 27.52 -28.51
CA VAL A 471 13.28 27.21 -27.10
C VAL A 471 11.95 26.47 -26.97
N VAL A 472 11.93 25.46 -26.11
CA VAL A 472 10.75 24.74 -25.63
C VAL A 472 10.55 25.16 -24.17
N ASP A 473 9.66 26.12 -23.94
CA ASP A 473 9.35 26.63 -22.60
C ASP A 473 7.91 26.29 -22.18
N GLN A 474 7.48 26.89 -21.08
CA GLN A 474 6.14 26.67 -20.50
C GLN A 474 4.98 27.05 -21.45
N SER A 475 5.23 27.90 -22.46
CA SER A 475 4.22 28.30 -23.45
C SER A 475 4.05 27.27 -24.57
N TRP A 476 4.94 26.27 -24.65
CA TRP A 476 4.84 25.23 -25.67
C TRP A 476 3.49 24.48 -25.56
N PRO A 477 2.75 24.29 -26.66
CA PRO A 477 1.44 23.65 -26.62
C PRO A 477 1.52 22.23 -26.04
N ARG A 478 0.49 21.83 -25.28
CA ARG A 478 0.38 20.49 -24.69
C ARG A 478 -0.88 19.79 -25.17
N GLU A 479 -0.83 18.48 -25.25
CA GLU A 479 -2.00 17.63 -25.45
C GLU A 479 -2.84 17.54 -24.17
N PRO A 480 -4.11 17.09 -24.25
CA PRO A 480 -4.98 16.96 -23.07
C PRO A 480 -4.43 16.05 -21.96
N ASP A 481 -3.54 15.10 -22.31
CA ASP A 481 -2.85 14.22 -21.37
C ASP A 481 -1.60 14.87 -20.71
N GLY A 482 -1.32 16.13 -21.02
CA GLY A 482 -0.22 16.93 -20.49
C GLY A 482 1.09 16.83 -21.29
N ARG A 483 1.20 15.90 -22.25
CA ARG A 483 2.41 15.75 -23.07
C ARG A 483 2.64 16.97 -23.95
N LEU A 484 3.90 17.30 -24.23
CA LEU A 484 4.22 18.37 -25.18
C LEU A 484 3.77 17.97 -26.59
N ARG A 485 3.12 18.92 -27.29
CA ARG A 485 2.59 18.73 -28.64
C ARG A 485 3.74 18.69 -29.67
N SER A 486 3.51 17.94 -30.74
CA SER A 486 4.37 17.95 -31.92
C SER A 486 4.10 19.19 -32.78
N CYS A 487 5.14 19.89 -33.23
CA CYS A 487 5.03 21.04 -34.14
C CYS A 487 5.78 20.75 -35.45
N ALA A 488 5.33 21.36 -36.55
CA ALA A 488 6.00 21.17 -37.83
C ALA A 488 7.36 21.89 -37.88
N LEU A 489 8.32 21.26 -38.55
CA LEU A 489 9.63 21.81 -38.86
C LEU A 489 9.88 21.61 -40.36
N GLU A 490 9.96 22.71 -41.09
CA GLU A 490 10.25 22.69 -42.52
C GLU A 490 11.76 22.82 -42.77
N VAL A 491 12.27 22.07 -43.74
CA VAL A 491 13.66 22.09 -44.17
C VAL A 491 13.69 22.46 -45.65
N GLU A 492 14.22 23.62 -45.97
CA GLU A 492 14.52 24.02 -47.34
C GLU A 492 15.93 23.57 -47.71
N VAL A 493 16.01 22.66 -48.67
CA VAL A 493 17.25 22.21 -49.30
C VAL A 493 17.54 23.10 -50.49
N GLN A 494 18.70 23.75 -50.52
CA GLN A 494 19.16 24.57 -51.65
C GLN A 494 20.32 23.86 -52.35
N ILE A 495 20.09 23.50 -53.61
CA ILE A 495 21.06 22.85 -54.47
C ILE A 495 21.78 23.95 -55.27
N PRO A 496 23.11 24.08 -55.16
CA PRO A 496 23.86 25.06 -55.94
C PRO A 496 23.95 24.64 -57.42
N ALA A 497 24.34 25.58 -58.28
CA ALA A 497 24.61 25.28 -59.68
C ALA A 497 25.82 24.33 -59.82
N GLY A 498 25.85 23.54 -60.91
CA GLY A 498 26.99 22.67 -61.24
C GLY A 498 26.98 21.28 -60.57
N GLN A 499 25.93 20.95 -59.81
CA GLN A 499 25.78 19.59 -59.28
C GLN A 499 25.42 18.59 -60.39
N PRO A 500 26.03 17.38 -60.43
CA PRO A 500 25.78 16.41 -61.48
C PRO A 500 24.32 15.91 -61.50
N ASN A 501 23.72 15.86 -62.69
CA ASN A 501 22.43 15.20 -62.88
C ASN A 501 22.54 13.71 -62.50
N GLY A 502 21.52 13.18 -61.84
CA GLY A 502 21.47 11.80 -61.34
C GLY A 502 22.17 11.59 -60.01
N SER A 503 22.87 12.58 -59.46
CA SER A 503 23.39 12.51 -58.09
C SER A 503 22.25 12.57 -57.06
N ILE A 504 22.52 12.02 -55.88
CA ILE A 504 21.56 11.98 -54.77
C ILE A 504 22.20 12.66 -53.58
N ASP A 505 21.54 13.68 -53.06
CA ASP A 505 21.85 14.24 -51.76
C ASP A 505 21.18 13.40 -50.67
N THR A 506 21.98 12.88 -49.73
CA THR A 506 21.48 12.19 -48.54
C THR A 506 21.87 13.00 -47.31
N ALA A 507 20.89 13.65 -46.69
CA ALA A 507 21.09 14.55 -45.58
C ALA A 507 20.63 13.90 -44.27
N THR A 508 21.52 13.78 -43.29
CA THR A 508 21.12 13.50 -41.90
C THR A 508 20.75 14.81 -41.22
N LEU A 509 19.48 14.96 -40.86
CA LEU A 509 19.00 16.08 -40.06
C LEU A 509 18.97 15.69 -38.60
N THR A 510 19.46 16.54 -37.71
CA THR A 510 19.48 16.28 -36.27
C THR A 510 18.83 17.44 -35.51
N ALA A 511 17.93 17.10 -34.60
CA ALA A 511 17.37 17.99 -33.59
C ALA A 511 17.83 17.50 -32.21
N THR A 512 18.67 18.27 -31.53
CA THR A 512 19.19 17.92 -30.20
C THR A 512 18.57 18.82 -29.15
N LEU A 513 17.73 18.26 -28.29
CA LEU A 513 17.18 18.97 -27.13
C LEU A 513 18.18 18.92 -25.96
N SER A 514 18.72 20.07 -25.59
CA SER A 514 19.41 20.26 -24.31
C SER A 514 18.36 20.51 -23.23
N TRP A 515 18.26 19.61 -22.26
CA TRP A 515 17.26 19.69 -21.20
C TRP A 515 17.49 20.91 -20.31
N SER A 516 16.44 21.66 -19.99
CA SER A 516 16.54 22.80 -19.09
C SER A 516 17.04 22.37 -17.71
N GLY A 517 18.02 23.11 -17.16
CA GLY A 517 18.56 22.84 -15.82
C GLY A 517 19.34 21.52 -15.68
N SER A 518 19.65 20.83 -16.79
CA SER A 518 20.25 19.50 -16.81
C SER A 518 21.38 19.40 -17.85
N PRO A 519 22.41 18.56 -17.64
CA PRO A 519 23.46 18.32 -18.63
C PRO A 519 23.00 17.44 -19.80
N VAL A 520 21.80 16.86 -19.74
CA VAL A 520 21.31 15.88 -20.71
C VAL A 520 21.11 16.48 -22.10
N GLN A 521 21.53 15.71 -23.10
CA GLN A 521 21.29 15.95 -24.51
C GLN A 521 20.41 14.82 -25.07
N ASP A 522 19.29 15.17 -25.71
CA ASP A 522 18.35 14.23 -26.34
C ASP A 522 18.35 14.44 -27.87
N PRO A 523 19.30 13.83 -28.60
CA PRO A 523 19.39 13.93 -30.05
C PRO A 523 18.36 13.04 -30.74
N ARG A 524 17.68 13.59 -31.75
CA ARG A 524 16.84 12.85 -32.70
C ARG A 524 17.26 13.17 -34.11
N SER A 525 17.39 12.15 -34.94
CA SER A 525 17.82 12.29 -36.31
C SER A 525 16.86 11.61 -37.28
N LEU A 526 16.75 12.18 -38.47
CA LEU A 526 16.04 11.61 -39.61
C LEU A 526 16.90 11.78 -40.87
N THR A 527 16.55 11.06 -41.93
CA THR A 527 17.29 11.09 -43.20
C THR A 527 16.42 11.61 -44.33
N ASP A 528 16.88 12.66 -44.99
CA ASP A 528 16.27 13.16 -46.21
C ASP A 528 17.08 12.78 -47.44
N THR A 529 16.37 12.50 -48.54
CA THR A 529 16.99 12.18 -49.83
C THR A 529 16.48 13.07 -50.95
N THR A 530 17.38 13.82 -51.59
CA THR A 530 17.04 14.69 -52.72
C THR A 530 17.76 14.23 -53.97
N SER A 531 17.01 13.73 -54.95
CA SER A 531 17.58 13.37 -56.26
C SER A 531 17.74 14.61 -57.13
N ILE A 532 18.94 14.79 -57.70
CA ILE A 532 19.24 15.90 -58.60
C ILE A 532 18.85 15.54 -60.02
N THR A 533 17.83 16.20 -60.56
CA THR A 533 17.28 15.89 -61.88
C THR A 533 17.56 17.00 -62.90
N PRO A 534 17.76 16.66 -64.19
CA PRO A 534 17.85 17.66 -65.24
C PRO A 534 16.59 18.53 -65.28
N GLN A 535 16.76 19.85 -65.42
CA GLN A 535 15.64 20.80 -65.50
C GLN A 535 15.10 20.97 -66.92
N ALA A 536 15.92 20.69 -67.93
CA ALA A 536 15.55 20.72 -69.33
C ALA A 536 16.30 19.65 -70.12
N THR A 537 15.76 19.28 -71.29
CA THR A 537 16.44 18.45 -72.28
C THR A 537 16.55 19.19 -73.61
N LEU A 538 17.57 18.85 -74.37
CA LEU A 538 17.79 19.29 -75.73
C LEU A 538 18.21 18.07 -76.56
N THR A 539 17.47 17.79 -77.62
CA THR A 539 17.72 16.70 -78.56
C THR A 539 17.95 17.28 -79.94
N LYS A 540 19.07 16.94 -80.58
CA LYS A 540 19.39 17.37 -81.95
C LYS A 540 19.13 16.23 -82.91
N LYS A 541 18.27 16.49 -83.89
CA LYS A 541 17.91 15.57 -84.96
C LYS A 541 18.32 16.15 -86.31
N LEU A 542 18.52 15.28 -87.30
CA LEU A 542 18.77 15.69 -88.67
C LEU A 542 18.10 14.76 -89.68
N ARG A 543 17.89 15.27 -90.90
CA ARG A 543 17.54 14.52 -92.11
C ARG A 543 18.18 15.12 -93.35
N ASN A 544 18.35 14.32 -94.38
CA ASN A 544 18.74 14.76 -95.71
C ASN A 544 17.48 15.05 -96.53
N LEU A 545 17.21 16.34 -96.73
CA LEU A 545 16.03 16.81 -97.48
C LEU A 545 16.14 16.45 -98.96
N THR A 546 17.35 16.50 -99.55
CA THR A 546 17.55 16.17 -100.96
C THR A 546 17.19 14.71 -101.27
N ARG A 547 17.39 13.83 -100.29
CA ARG A 547 17.13 12.39 -100.41
C ARG A 547 15.84 11.92 -99.75
N ASN A 548 15.07 12.85 -99.17
CA ASN A 548 13.87 12.56 -98.39
C ASN A 548 14.09 11.47 -97.32
N SER A 549 15.21 11.57 -96.58
CA SER A 549 15.48 10.63 -95.49
C SER A 549 14.54 10.87 -94.30
N GLU A 550 14.37 9.85 -93.47
CA GLU A 550 13.73 10.03 -92.17
C GLU A 550 14.59 10.93 -91.26
N ILE A 551 13.92 11.55 -90.29
CA ILE A 551 14.55 12.33 -89.23
C ILE A 551 15.15 11.38 -88.19
N THR A 552 16.40 11.60 -87.80
CA THR A 552 17.15 10.73 -86.87
C THR A 552 18.03 11.54 -85.92
N GLU A 553 18.32 10.99 -84.75
CA GLU A 553 19.27 11.53 -83.75
C GLU A 553 20.71 11.05 -84.00
N SER A 554 20.92 10.19 -85.00
CA SER A 554 22.21 9.57 -85.30
C SER A 554 22.92 10.27 -86.46
N GLN A 555 23.20 9.54 -87.54
CA GLN A 555 23.91 10.03 -88.71
C GLN A 555 23.04 9.88 -89.95
N VAL A 556 23.24 10.77 -90.92
CA VAL A 556 22.63 10.71 -92.24
C VAL A 556 23.73 10.85 -93.28
N GLU A 557 23.67 10.01 -94.32
CA GLU A 557 24.60 10.12 -95.45
C GLU A 557 24.25 11.35 -96.32
N ALA A 558 25.26 12.11 -96.70
CA ALA A 558 25.10 13.33 -97.49
C ALA A 558 26.28 13.53 -98.45
N TYR A 559 25.99 13.93 -99.68
CA TYR A 559 26.97 14.25 -100.72
C TYR A 559 27.09 15.77 -100.96
N PRO A 560 28.17 16.23 -101.62
CA PRO A 560 28.32 17.64 -101.98
C PRO A 560 27.08 18.19 -102.69
N ASN A 561 26.69 19.40 -102.31
CA ASN A 561 25.50 20.13 -102.73
C ASN A 561 24.14 19.63 -102.20
N GLU A 562 24.10 18.60 -101.35
CA GLU A 562 22.85 18.18 -100.71
C GLU A 562 22.48 19.09 -99.53
N THR A 563 21.17 19.19 -99.26
CA THR A 563 20.60 19.99 -98.18
C THR A 563 20.21 19.09 -97.02
N LEU A 564 20.72 19.41 -95.83
CA LEU A 564 20.33 18.78 -94.57
C LEU A 564 19.42 19.73 -93.81
N GLU A 565 18.43 19.18 -93.13
CA GLU A 565 17.66 19.90 -92.11
C GLU A 565 18.06 19.37 -90.74
N TYR A 566 18.39 20.29 -89.84
CA TYR A 566 18.60 20.03 -88.43
C TYR A 566 17.39 20.55 -87.66
N CYS A 567 16.96 19.80 -86.64
CA CYS A 567 15.92 20.21 -85.71
C CYS A 567 16.40 19.99 -84.26
N LEU A 568 16.36 21.05 -83.48
CA LEU A 568 16.64 21.08 -82.05
C LEU A 568 15.31 21.01 -81.30
N GLU A 569 15.01 19.89 -80.66
CA GLU A 569 13.84 19.71 -79.80
C GLU A 569 14.23 19.98 -78.35
N TYR A 570 13.51 20.85 -77.67
CA TYR A 570 13.76 21.17 -76.27
C TYR A 570 12.52 20.95 -75.41
N GLN A 571 12.73 20.56 -74.16
CA GLN A 571 11.66 20.35 -73.19
C GLN A 571 12.04 20.90 -71.82
N ASN A 572 11.10 21.56 -71.16
CA ASN A 572 11.18 21.86 -69.74
C ASN A 572 10.73 20.64 -68.93
N LEU A 573 11.65 19.98 -68.24
CA LEU A 573 11.37 18.83 -67.38
C LEU A 573 10.99 19.23 -65.95
N SER A 574 11.10 20.52 -65.61
CA SER A 574 10.81 21.01 -64.27
C SER A 574 9.32 21.33 -64.07
N GLY A 575 8.89 21.36 -62.80
CA GLY A 575 7.55 21.81 -62.41
C GLY A 575 7.41 23.34 -62.33
N GLN A 576 8.38 24.08 -62.84
CA GLN A 576 8.42 25.55 -62.80
C GLN A 576 8.65 26.10 -64.20
N THR A 577 8.32 27.36 -64.43
CA THR A 577 8.67 28.04 -65.69
C THR A 577 10.17 28.31 -65.72
N LEU A 578 10.84 27.85 -66.78
CA LEU A 578 12.22 28.24 -67.06
C LEU A 578 12.21 29.62 -67.72
N ASN A 579 13.11 30.51 -67.31
CA ASN A 579 13.21 31.87 -67.84
C ASN A 579 14.56 32.07 -68.53
N GLN A 580 14.59 32.91 -69.56
CA GLN A 580 15.79 33.30 -70.29
C GLN A 580 16.58 32.09 -70.84
N LEU A 581 15.89 31.16 -71.53
CA LEU A 581 16.57 30.03 -72.14
C LEU A 581 17.33 30.50 -73.38
N VAL A 582 18.56 30.05 -73.52
CA VAL A 582 19.39 30.32 -74.70
C VAL A 582 19.86 29.00 -75.28
N LEU A 583 19.51 28.74 -76.53
CA LEU A 583 19.98 27.58 -77.29
C LEU A 583 21.07 28.07 -78.25
N ASN A 584 22.28 27.53 -78.13
CA ASN A 584 23.39 27.83 -79.02
C ASN A 584 23.81 26.58 -79.78
N ASP A 585 23.88 26.67 -81.09
CA ASP A 585 24.36 25.58 -81.95
C ASP A 585 25.41 26.12 -82.92
N THR A 586 26.63 25.57 -82.85
CA THR A 586 27.73 25.94 -83.74
C THR A 586 27.86 24.88 -84.81
N LEU A 587 27.63 25.27 -86.06
CA LEU A 587 27.73 24.36 -87.20
C LEU A 587 29.18 23.88 -87.40
N PRO A 588 29.41 22.56 -87.51
CA PRO A 588 30.73 22.04 -87.80
C PRO A 588 31.15 22.33 -89.24
N THR A 589 32.46 22.49 -89.48
CA THR A 589 32.99 22.53 -90.84
C THR A 589 32.87 21.14 -91.48
N PRO A 590 32.58 21.04 -92.80
CA PRO A 590 32.45 22.13 -93.77
C PRO A 590 31.02 22.70 -93.95
N LEU A 591 30.02 22.31 -93.15
CA LEU A 591 28.62 22.71 -93.38
C LEU A 591 28.42 24.24 -93.47
N VAL A 592 27.52 24.65 -94.36
CA VAL A 592 27.17 26.05 -94.61
C VAL A 592 25.68 26.26 -94.34
N TYR A 593 25.34 27.19 -93.46
CA TYR A 593 23.96 27.58 -93.20
C TYR A 593 23.27 28.11 -94.47
N LEU A 594 22.00 27.77 -94.67
CA LEU A 594 21.17 28.34 -95.72
C LEU A 594 20.35 29.52 -95.15
N PRO A 595 20.61 30.78 -95.56
CA PRO A 595 19.90 31.95 -95.04
C PRO A 595 18.38 31.87 -95.21
N GLY A 596 17.65 32.40 -94.22
CA GLY A 596 16.19 32.46 -94.20
C GLY A 596 15.49 31.12 -93.96
N THR A 597 16.22 30.10 -93.50
CA THR A 597 15.65 28.76 -93.25
C THR A 597 15.34 28.48 -91.78
N LEU A 598 15.70 29.39 -90.88
CA LEU A 598 15.43 29.25 -89.46
C LEU A 598 13.93 29.29 -89.15
N ARG A 599 13.44 28.29 -88.42
CA ARG A 599 12.06 28.16 -87.99
C ARG A 599 11.99 27.74 -86.53
N ARG A 600 11.03 28.29 -85.79
CA ARG A 600 10.64 27.82 -84.46
C ARG A 600 9.20 27.33 -84.50
N ASP A 601 8.96 26.10 -84.06
CA ASP A 601 7.63 25.48 -84.01
C ASP A 601 6.90 25.59 -85.38
N GLY A 602 7.66 25.51 -86.47
CA GLY A 602 7.20 25.66 -87.87
C GLY A 602 7.09 27.11 -88.39
N LEU A 603 7.08 28.11 -87.51
CA LEU A 603 7.01 29.53 -87.86
C LEU A 603 8.41 30.07 -88.24
N PRO A 604 8.52 30.88 -89.31
CA PRO A 604 9.80 31.46 -89.71
C PRO A 604 10.30 32.48 -88.67
N LEU A 605 11.61 32.47 -88.43
CA LEU A 605 12.34 33.51 -87.72
C LEU A 605 13.28 34.23 -88.70
N THR A 606 13.72 35.43 -88.35
CA THR A 606 14.78 36.14 -89.05
C THR A 606 16.16 35.62 -88.63
N ASP A 607 17.15 35.83 -89.49
CA ASP A 607 18.55 35.49 -89.18
C ASP A 607 19.26 36.62 -88.42
N ALA A 608 18.65 37.81 -88.32
CA ALA A 608 19.26 38.99 -87.73
C ALA A 608 19.02 39.02 -86.21
N ALA A 609 19.94 39.63 -85.47
CA ALA A 609 19.71 39.93 -84.05
C ALA A 609 18.66 41.03 -83.90
N ASP A 610 17.37 40.68 -83.92
CA ASP A 610 16.26 41.63 -83.88
C ASP A 610 15.22 41.32 -82.78
N SER A 611 13.94 41.61 -83.04
CA SER A 611 12.84 41.46 -82.06
C SER A 611 12.27 40.05 -81.96
N ASP A 612 12.59 39.15 -82.89
CA ASP A 612 12.20 37.75 -82.78
C ASP A 612 13.23 36.92 -81.97
N ASP A 613 12.96 35.63 -81.81
CA ASP A 613 13.78 34.76 -80.94
C ASP A 613 15.09 34.30 -81.59
N GLY A 614 15.30 34.50 -82.89
CA GLY A 614 16.35 33.89 -83.69
C GLY A 614 17.51 34.81 -84.05
N GLU A 615 18.70 34.25 -84.17
CA GLU A 615 19.87 34.93 -84.74
C GLU A 615 20.81 33.88 -85.34
N VAL A 616 21.31 34.16 -86.54
CA VAL A 616 22.39 33.38 -87.15
C VAL A 616 23.56 34.29 -87.50
N ASN A 617 24.70 34.06 -86.84
CA ASN A 617 25.93 34.79 -87.07
C ASN A 617 27.02 33.83 -87.57
N ASP A 618 27.31 33.90 -88.87
CA ASP A 618 28.22 32.99 -89.58
C ASP A 618 27.81 31.51 -89.41
N ARG A 619 28.46 30.79 -88.49
CA ARG A 619 28.19 29.38 -88.18
C ARG A 619 27.46 29.17 -86.86
N GLN A 620 27.16 30.23 -86.12
CA GLN A 620 26.53 30.16 -84.81
C GLN A 620 25.05 30.52 -84.91
N LEU A 621 24.20 29.55 -84.60
CA LEU A 621 22.78 29.73 -84.36
C LEU A 621 22.54 30.04 -82.89
N THR A 622 21.76 31.08 -82.60
CA THR A 622 21.31 31.43 -81.25
C THR A 622 19.78 31.56 -81.23
N ILE A 623 19.13 30.92 -80.26
CA ILE A 623 17.69 31.09 -79.99
C ILE A 623 17.50 31.57 -78.56
N ARG A 624 16.77 32.66 -78.38
CA ARG A 624 16.54 33.30 -77.08
C ARG A 624 15.07 33.22 -76.72
N LEU A 625 14.72 32.36 -75.77
CA LEU A 625 13.35 32.20 -75.28
C LEU A 625 13.19 32.95 -73.96
N ALA A 626 12.26 33.91 -73.93
CA ALA A 626 11.96 34.66 -72.70
C ALA A 626 11.53 33.72 -71.56
N SER A 627 10.67 32.74 -71.86
CA SER A 627 10.26 31.70 -70.91
C SER A 627 9.79 30.42 -71.60
N LEU A 628 9.82 29.32 -70.86
CA LEU A 628 9.27 28.02 -71.24
C LEU A 628 8.48 27.46 -70.05
N ALA A 629 7.15 27.34 -70.20
CA ALA A 629 6.27 26.87 -69.12
C ALA A 629 6.63 25.46 -68.65
N ALA A 630 6.20 25.10 -67.43
CA ALA A 630 6.42 23.77 -66.86
C ALA A 630 5.88 22.67 -67.81
N GLY A 631 6.72 21.67 -68.11
CA GLY A 631 6.37 20.58 -69.04
C GLY A 631 6.29 20.94 -70.52
N ALA A 632 6.45 22.23 -70.89
CA ALA A 632 6.33 22.67 -72.27
C ALA A 632 7.52 22.19 -73.14
N THR A 633 7.24 21.98 -74.41
CA THR A 633 8.19 21.56 -75.45
C THR A 633 8.19 22.55 -76.59
N GLY A 634 9.27 22.60 -77.35
CA GLY A 634 9.29 23.28 -78.65
C GLY A 634 10.41 22.73 -79.53
N ASN A 635 10.45 23.20 -80.78
CA ASN A 635 11.53 22.87 -81.71
C ASN A 635 12.04 24.09 -82.48
N VAL A 636 13.31 24.00 -82.89
CA VAL A 636 13.95 24.96 -83.80
C VAL A 636 14.57 24.17 -84.93
N CYS A 637 14.13 24.42 -86.17
CA CYS A 637 14.65 23.75 -87.35
C CYS A 637 15.33 24.74 -88.29
N PHE A 638 16.40 24.31 -88.95
CA PHE A 638 17.13 25.11 -89.92
C PHE A 638 17.80 24.21 -90.96
N GLN A 639 18.15 24.78 -92.11
CA GLN A 639 18.73 24.02 -93.20
C GLN A 639 20.18 24.44 -93.46
N VAL A 640 20.99 23.46 -93.85
CA VAL A 640 22.40 23.66 -94.22
C VAL A 640 22.69 22.95 -95.52
N ARG A 641 23.75 23.39 -96.20
CA ARG A 641 24.28 22.76 -97.41
C ARG A 641 25.62 22.09 -97.11
N VAL A 642 25.77 20.88 -97.63
CA VAL A 642 27.08 20.23 -97.73
C VAL A 642 27.82 20.88 -98.91
N PRO A 643 29.00 21.51 -98.70
CA PRO A 643 29.70 22.20 -99.79
C PRO A 643 30.15 21.30 -100.93
#